data_AF-A0A2X4UQM9-F1
#
_entry.id   AF-A0A2X4UQM9-F1
#
_cell.length_a   1.000
_cell.length_b   1.000
_cell.length_c   1.000
_cell.angle_alpha   90.00
_cell.angle_beta   90.00
_cell.angle_gamma   90.00
#
_symmetry.space_group_name_H-M   'P 1'
#
loop_
_entity.id
_entity.type
_entity.pdbx_description
1 polymer ?
#
loop_
_entity_poly.entity_id
_entity_poly.type
_entity_poly.pdbx_seq_one_letter_code
_entity_poly.pdbx_strand_id
1 'polypeptide(L)'
;MDAVERVNVGAQVSGQVKSLKVKLGDRVTQGQPIADIDDLPQRNDLRNAEAALNVAKADLQAKQALLKQAESRFKRQKRMLNDEASSLEDFEAAEATLTTTRAELIALNARIVQAQIEVDKKKVDLSYTRILAPMDGIVIAVITQQGQTVNANQSAPTIVKLARLDLMTIKAQISEADITRVSQGQKAYFTIFSDPEKRYDATLRTVELAPESVMKDDSLSGSSSASGSGTSNASVYYNALLDVPNPDNRLRIAMTAQVSLLLGEAKNTLLVPIQAVRKTEDKKQQVQVLTANDRLEMREVKTGITNNVDIQILSGLKAGENRRADAGKRQFGRGWHLTVNNIIELKGISRTYTNSAQPLTVLKNINLTIAAGELVAIIGASGSGKSTLMNIMGCLDVPDQGDYYIGGQNAAHLSPDELARLRREHIGFIFQRYHLMPDISALGNVEIPAIYANDKRDQRRLRAAQLLARLGLEGRENHKPGQLSGGQQQRVSIARSLINGGEIILADEPTGALDSKSGQEVLAILSELNQRGHTVVIVTHDMKVAQHAQRIIELQDGEVIADSGCKSPALPMAQPTAVRVRQGYWQSLLDRTRESLQNGSEGDECPPSAHRPDHDRHHFRHRCGSNGSRSGRRSQTAHAGQHQRSRHQCRQHLPRPRFL
;
A
#
# COMPACT_ATOMS: atom_id res chain seq x y z
N MET A 1 -0.25 -13.26 -0.15
CA MET A 1 0.13 -14.41 -1.00
C MET A 1 0.76 -13.92 -2.29
N ASP A 2 1.69 -14.67 -2.85
CA ASP A 2 2.34 -14.42 -4.14
C ASP A 2 2.44 -15.76 -4.92
N ALA A 3 2.79 -15.71 -6.20
CA ALA A 3 3.10 -16.93 -6.96
C ALA A 3 4.54 -17.39 -6.66
N VAL A 4 4.82 -18.71 -6.78
CA VAL A 4 6.18 -19.26 -6.61
C VAL A 4 7.12 -18.71 -7.69
N GLU A 5 6.66 -18.68 -8.95
CA GLU A 5 7.37 -18.13 -10.10
C GLU A 5 6.48 -17.11 -10.82
N ARG A 6 6.99 -15.91 -11.04
CA ARG A 6 6.32 -14.83 -11.79
C ARG A 6 7.33 -14.11 -12.70
N VAL A 7 7.03 -14.05 -13.99
CA VAL A 7 7.90 -13.42 -15.00
C VAL A 7 7.16 -12.27 -15.70
N ASN A 8 7.84 -11.12 -15.80
CA ASN A 8 7.44 -9.99 -16.63
C ASN A 8 7.94 -10.24 -18.06
N VAL A 9 7.05 -10.53 -19.01
CA VAL A 9 7.41 -10.71 -20.42
C VAL A 9 7.37 -9.36 -21.11
N GLY A 10 8.55 -8.87 -21.52
CA GLY A 10 8.72 -7.57 -22.17
C GLY A 10 9.15 -7.65 -23.65
N ALA A 11 9.16 -6.51 -24.32
CA ALA A 11 9.69 -6.36 -25.67
C ALA A 11 11.14 -5.84 -25.66
N GLN A 12 11.98 -6.34 -26.59
CA GLN A 12 13.31 -5.78 -26.87
C GLN A 12 13.33 -4.85 -28.10
N VAL A 13 12.25 -4.83 -28.89
CA VAL A 13 12.15 -4.05 -30.14
C VAL A 13 11.09 -2.96 -29.99
N SER A 14 11.41 -1.76 -30.47
CA SER A 14 10.46 -0.65 -30.57
C SER A 14 9.56 -0.79 -31.79
N GLY A 15 8.25 -0.54 -31.64
CA GLY A 15 7.27 -0.68 -32.72
C GLY A 15 5.82 -0.60 -32.23
N GLN A 16 4.85 -0.87 -33.10
CA GLN A 16 3.44 -0.99 -32.71
C GLN A 16 3.08 -2.46 -32.43
N VAL A 17 2.32 -2.75 -31.37
CA VAL A 17 1.80 -4.11 -31.11
C VAL A 17 0.69 -4.43 -32.10
N LYS A 18 1.00 -5.14 -33.19
CA LYS A 18 0.05 -5.52 -34.25
C LYS A 18 -1.05 -6.46 -33.74
N SER A 19 -0.66 -7.47 -32.96
CA SER A 19 -1.61 -8.44 -32.40
C SER A 19 -1.19 -8.89 -31.00
N LEU A 20 -2.20 -9.16 -30.16
CA LEU A 20 -2.05 -9.79 -28.85
C LEU A 20 -2.89 -11.08 -28.89
N LYS A 21 -2.24 -12.23 -28.68
CA LYS A 21 -2.81 -13.56 -28.96
C LYS A 21 -3.39 -14.25 -27.73
N VAL A 22 -3.13 -13.70 -26.54
CA VAL A 22 -3.53 -14.26 -25.24
C VAL A 22 -4.33 -13.24 -24.45
N LYS A 23 -5.26 -13.71 -23.63
CA LYS A 23 -6.14 -12.91 -22.78
C LYS A 23 -5.81 -13.12 -21.30
N LEU A 24 -6.37 -12.26 -20.46
CA LEU A 24 -6.32 -12.38 -19.01
C LEU A 24 -6.91 -13.73 -18.58
N GLY A 25 -6.14 -14.53 -17.83
CA GLY A 25 -6.54 -15.86 -17.36
C GLY A 25 -6.27 -17.02 -18.31
N ASP A 26 -5.80 -16.79 -19.54
CA ASP A 26 -5.39 -17.89 -20.43
C ASP A 26 -4.17 -18.63 -19.86
N ARG A 27 -4.15 -19.97 -19.97
CA ARG A 27 -2.96 -20.79 -19.69
C ARG A 27 -2.10 -20.86 -20.95
N VAL A 28 -0.80 -20.60 -20.82
CA VAL A 28 0.19 -20.64 -21.90
C VAL A 28 1.26 -21.68 -21.62
N THR A 29 1.80 -22.30 -22.67
CA THR A 29 2.98 -23.18 -22.60
C THR A 29 4.25 -22.43 -22.97
N GLN A 30 5.41 -22.92 -22.54
CA GLN A 30 6.70 -22.39 -22.97
C GLN A 30 6.82 -22.39 -24.51
N GLY A 31 7.37 -21.31 -25.07
CA GLY A 31 7.50 -21.09 -26.51
C GLY A 31 6.23 -20.63 -27.24
N GLN A 32 5.06 -20.58 -26.59
CA GLN A 32 3.82 -20.13 -27.23
C GLN A 32 3.87 -18.62 -27.56
N PRO A 33 3.41 -18.18 -28.75
CA PRO A 33 3.42 -16.77 -29.14
C PRO A 33 2.35 -15.96 -28.39
N ILE A 34 2.79 -14.92 -27.69
CA ILE A 34 1.98 -14.02 -26.86
C ILE A 34 1.52 -12.79 -27.65
N ALA A 35 2.42 -12.17 -28.41
CA ALA A 35 2.16 -10.93 -29.15
C ALA A 35 3.12 -10.76 -30.33
N ASP A 36 2.66 -10.06 -31.38
CA ASP A 36 3.47 -9.67 -32.53
C ASP A 36 3.59 -8.14 -32.61
N ILE A 37 4.82 -7.64 -32.73
CA ILE A 37 5.14 -6.23 -33.00
C ILE A 37 5.19 -6.02 -34.52
N ASP A 38 5.09 -4.76 -34.99
CA ASP A 38 5.40 -4.42 -36.37
C ASP A 38 6.85 -4.78 -36.74
N ASP A 39 6.93 -5.69 -37.70
CA ASP A 39 8.11 -6.36 -38.22
C ASP A 39 8.53 -5.85 -39.61
N LEU A 40 7.80 -4.89 -40.19
CA LEU A 40 8.11 -4.34 -41.52
C LEU A 40 9.52 -3.70 -41.59
N PRO A 41 9.99 -2.90 -40.60
CA PRO A 41 11.36 -2.38 -40.61
C PRO A 41 12.41 -3.49 -40.61
N GLN A 42 12.25 -4.48 -39.71
CA GLN A 42 13.23 -5.55 -39.48
C GLN A 42 13.30 -6.52 -40.68
N ARG A 43 12.17 -6.79 -41.36
CA ARG A 43 12.15 -7.54 -42.62
C ARG A 43 12.87 -6.80 -43.74
N ASN A 44 12.71 -5.48 -43.85
CA ASN A 44 13.40 -4.68 -44.86
C ASN A 44 14.92 -4.65 -44.59
N ASP A 45 15.32 -4.46 -43.34
CA ASP A 45 16.73 -4.53 -42.92
C ASP A 45 17.37 -5.88 -43.22
N LEU A 46 16.68 -6.99 -42.90
CA LEU A 46 17.15 -8.35 -43.22
C LEU A 46 17.34 -8.52 -44.73
N ARG A 47 16.36 -8.12 -45.55
CA ARG A 47 16.45 -8.22 -47.01
C ARG A 47 17.60 -7.37 -47.59
N ASN A 48 17.90 -6.24 -46.98
CA ASN A 48 19.04 -5.39 -47.37
C ASN A 48 20.38 -6.07 -47.04
N ALA A 49 20.51 -6.71 -45.86
CA ALA A 49 21.68 -7.49 -45.50
C ALA A 49 21.86 -8.73 -46.41
N GLU A 50 20.78 -9.44 -46.73
CA GLU A 50 20.79 -10.57 -47.67
C GLU A 50 21.24 -10.15 -49.07
N ALA A 51 20.81 -8.97 -49.55
CA ALA A 51 21.28 -8.39 -50.80
C ALA A 51 22.79 -8.07 -50.76
N ALA A 52 23.28 -7.47 -49.66
CA ALA A 52 24.70 -7.16 -49.49
C ALA A 52 25.58 -8.44 -49.45
N LEU A 53 25.11 -9.50 -48.77
CA LEU A 53 25.75 -10.81 -48.77
C LEU A 53 25.80 -11.43 -50.18
N ASN A 54 24.76 -11.27 -50.98
CA ASN A 54 24.72 -11.77 -52.36
C ASN A 54 25.66 -10.98 -53.30
N VAL A 55 25.82 -9.66 -53.09
CA VAL A 55 26.85 -8.87 -53.79
C VAL A 55 28.25 -9.37 -53.43
N ALA A 56 28.55 -9.59 -52.15
CA ALA A 56 29.86 -10.10 -51.73
C ALA A 56 30.17 -11.50 -52.30
N LYS A 57 29.15 -12.36 -52.46
CA LYS A 57 29.28 -13.66 -53.14
C LYS A 57 29.55 -13.52 -54.64
N ALA A 58 28.95 -12.53 -55.31
CA ALA A 58 29.23 -12.24 -56.72
C ALA A 58 30.66 -11.68 -56.93
N ASP A 59 31.12 -10.79 -56.06
CA ASP A 59 32.51 -10.30 -56.04
C ASP A 59 33.52 -11.46 -55.94
N LEU A 60 33.24 -12.44 -55.06
CA LEU A 60 34.04 -13.66 -54.93
C LEU A 60 34.03 -14.51 -56.20
N GLN A 61 32.88 -14.68 -56.87
CA GLN A 61 32.81 -15.44 -58.13
C GLN A 61 33.63 -14.76 -59.24
N ALA A 62 33.58 -13.43 -59.34
CA ALA A 62 34.40 -12.67 -60.27
C ALA A 62 35.90 -12.82 -59.99
N LYS A 63 36.33 -12.68 -58.72
CA LYS A 63 37.74 -12.86 -58.34
C LYS A 63 38.21 -14.32 -58.42
N GLN A 64 37.34 -15.32 -58.27
CA GLN A 64 37.66 -16.72 -58.56
C GLN A 64 37.92 -16.98 -60.05
N ALA A 65 37.20 -16.30 -60.95
CA ALA A 65 37.49 -16.37 -62.39
C ALA A 65 38.87 -15.73 -62.71
N LEU A 66 39.16 -14.57 -62.11
CA LEU A 66 40.46 -13.91 -62.24
C LEU A 66 41.62 -14.74 -61.66
N LEU A 67 41.42 -15.45 -60.54
CA LEU A 67 42.43 -16.37 -59.99
C LEU A 67 42.74 -17.51 -60.98
N LYS A 68 41.73 -18.11 -61.62
CA LYS A 68 41.95 -19.14 -62.66
C LYS A 68 42.74 -18.60 -63.84
N GLN A 69 42.51 -17.33 -64.21
CA GLN A 69 43.29 -16.66 -65.26
C GLN A 69 44.74 -16.41 -64.84
N ALA A 70 44.98 -15.93 -63.61
CA ALA A 70 46.31 -15.70 -63.05
C ALA A 70 47.10 -17.02 -62.92
N GLU A 71 46.50 -18.07 -62.34
CA GLU A 71 47.08 -19.41 -62.31
C GLU A 71 47.45 -19.92 -63.71
N SER A 72 46.59 -19.70 -64.71
CA SER A 72 46.84 -20.13 -66.09
C SER A 72 47.87 -19.27 -66.81
N ARG A 73 48.14 -18.04 -66.38
CA ARG A 73 49.28 -17.23 -66.81
C ARG A 73 50.56 -17.78 -66.19
N PHE A 74 50.62 -17.92 -64.86
CA PHE A 74 51.77 -18.45 -64.13
C PHE A 74 52.17 -19.87 -64.60
N LYS A 75 51.21 -20.79 -64.78
CA LYS A 75 51.45 -22.15 -65.30
C LYS A 75 52.01 -22.16 -66.74
N ARG A 76 51.70 -21.16 -67.57
CA ARG A 76 52.31 -21.00 -68.90
C ARG A 76 53.70 -20.38 -68.80
N GLN A 77 53.85 -19.32 -68.02
CA GLN A 77 55.13 -18.65 -67.80
C GLN A 77 56.20 -19.60 -67.24
N LYS A 78 55.83 -20.45 -66.26
CA LYS A 78 56.72 -21.48 -65.71
C LYS A 78 57.16 -22.53 -66.73
N ARG A 79 56.36 -22.82 -67.76
CA ARG A 79 56.78 -23.72 -68.86
C ARG A 79 57.76 -23.00 -69.77
N MET A 80 57.39 -21.82 -70.28
CA MET A 80 58.25 -21.03 -71.16
C MET A 80 59.60 -20.68 -70.51
N LEU A 81 59.66 -20.49 -69.19
CA LEU A 81 60.91 -20.31 -68.45
C LEU A 81 61.77 -21.58 -68.42
N ASN A 82 61.16 -22.76 -68.22
CA ASN A 82 61.87 -24.05 -68.31
C ASN A 82 62.36 -24.34 -69.74
N ASP A 83 61.64 -23.84 -70.74
CA ASP A 83 61.96 -23.97 -72.17
C ASP A 83 62.90 -22.84 -72.66
N GLU A 84 63.54 -22.10 -71.74
CA GLU A 84 64.43 -20.93 -71.96
C GLU A 84 63.85 -19.77 -72.79
N ALA A 85 62.53 -19.76 -73.00
CA ALA A 85 61.82 -18.89 -73.94
C ALA A 85 61.18 -17.63 -73.30
N SER A 86 61.54 -17.25 -72.07
CA SER A 86 60.95 -16.06 -71.41
C SER A 86 61.82 -15.44 -70.31
N SER A 87 61.60 -14.14 -70.03
CA SER A 87 62.29 -13.41 -68.95
C SER A 87 61.90 -13.89 -67.54
N LEU A 88 62.84 -13.76 -66.60
CA LEU A 88 62.58 -13.92 -65.16
C LEU A 88 61.60 -12.85 -64.65
N GLU A 89 61.67 -11.63 -65.16
CA GLU A 89 60.78 -10.52 -64.76
C GLU A 89 59.30 -10.84 -65.03
N ASP A 90 58.98 -11.43 -66.19
CA ASP A 90 57.63 -11.89 -66.52
C ASP A 90 57.15 -13.03 -65.60
N PHE A 91 58.07 -13.89 -65.14
CA PHE A 91 57.78 -14.96 -64.18
C PHE A 91 57.47 -14.39 -62.80
N GLU A 92 58.32 -13.50 -62.28
CA GLU A 92 58.11 -12.82 -60.99
C GLU A 92 56.83 -11.97 -61.02
N ALA A 93 56.53 -11.27 -62.12
CA ALA A 93 55.27 -10.56 -62.30
C ALA A 93 54.04 -11.51 -62.35
N ALA A 94 54.18 -12.70 -62.95
CA ALA A 94 53.11 -13.71 -62.92
C ALA A 94 52.91 -14.31 -61.51
N GLU A 95 53.97 -14.45 -60.71
CA GLU A 95 53.89 -14.92 -59.33
C GLU A 95 53.32 -13.84 -58.40
N ALA A 96 53.76 -12.59 -58.54
CA ALA A 96 53.21 -11.44 -57.83
C ALA A 96 51.71 -11.24 -58.12
N THR A 97 51.26 -11.38 -59.38
CA THR A 97 49.83 -11.29 -59.71
C THR A 97 49.01 -12.46 -59.19
N LEU A 98 49.56 -13.69 -59.12
CA LEU A 98 48.90 -14.83 -58.50
C LEU A 98 48.76 -14.65 -56.99
N THR A 99 49.85 -14.31 -56.30
CA THR A 99 49.88 -14.16 -54.83
C THR A 99 48.99 -13.01 -54.35
N THR A 100 49.01 -11.86 -55.02
CA THR A 100 48.08 -10.74 -54.74
C THR A 100 46.62 -11.13 -54.96
N THR A 101 46.27 -11.74 -56.10
CA THR A 101 44.89 -12.21 -56.37
C THR A 101 44.42 -13.22 -55.32
N ARG A 102 45.33 -14.09 -54.82
CA ARG A 102 45.04 -15.04 -53.75
C ARG A 102 44.79 -14.34 -52.40
N ALA A 103 45.55 -13.29 -52.09
CA ALA A 103 45.33 -12.47 -50.90
C ALA A 103 44.00 -11.69 -50.94
N GLU A 104 43.64 -11.12 -52.09
CA GLU A 104 42.33 -10.48 -52.31
C GLU A 104 41.16 -11.46 -52.11
N LEU A 105 41.30 -12.72 -52.55
CA LEU A 105 40.28 -13.75 -52.35
C LEU A 105 40.10 -14.07 -50.85
N ILE A 106 41.19 -14.13 -50.09
CA ILE A 106 41.13 -14.29 -48.61
C ILE A 106 40.41 -13.10 -47.97
N ALA A 107 40.68 -11.87 -48.41
CA ALA A 107 39.98 -10.68 -47.93
C ALA A 107 38.47 -10.69 -48.27
N LEU A 108 38.08 -11.18 -49.46
CA LEU A 108 36.67 -11.34 -49.85
C LEU A 108 35.97 -12.46 -49.05
N ASN A 109 36.65 -13.56 -48.74
CA ASN A 109 36.11 -14.59 -47.83
C ASN A 109 35.80 -13.99 -46.45
N ALA A 110 36.70 -13.19 -45.89
CA ALA A 110 36.47 -12.48 -44.63
C ALA A 110 35.29 -11.50 -44.72
N ARG A 111 35.16 -10.77 -45.84
CA ARG A 111 34.01 -9.86 -46.10
C ARG A 111 32.67 -10.61 -46.20
N ILE A 112 32.65 -11.82 -46.78
CA ILE A 112 31.46 -12.67 -46.83
C ILE A 112 31.08 -13.15 -45.43
N VAL A 113 32.04 -13.55 -44.60
CA VAL A 113 31.79 -13.92 -43.20
C VAL A 113 31.21 -12.73 -42.42
N GLN A 114 31.74 -11.52 -42.61
CA GLN A 114 31.19 -10.29 -42.01
C GLN A 114 29.74 -10.03 -42.46
N ALA A 115 29.44 -10.14 -43.76
CA ALA A 115 28.09 -9.96 -44.28
C ALA A 115 27.11 -11.05 -43.81
N GLN A 116 27.58 -12.29 -43.62
CA GLN A 116 26.78 -13.38 -43.06
C GLN A 116 26.42 -13.11 -41.59
N ILE A 117 27.38 -12.64 -40.78
CA ILE A 117 27.15 -12.22 -39.39
C ILE A 117 26.12 -11.07 -39.32
N GLU A 118 26.13 -10.14 -40.29
CA GLU A 118 25.14 -9.07 -40.37
C GLU A 118 23.73 -9.61 -40.71
N VAL A 119 23.60 -10.55 -41.66
CA VAL A 119 22.33 -11.25 -41.95
C VAL A 119 21.80 -11.99 -40.71
N ASP A 120 22.65 -12.77 -40.04
CA ASP A 120 22.24 -13.53 -38.86
C ASP A 120 21.87 -12.60 -37.68
N LYS A 121 22.54 -11.46 -37.53
CA LYS A 121 22.12 -10.41 -36.59
C LYS A 121 20.73 -9.85 -36.94
N LYS A 122 20.48 -9.46 -38.18
CA LYS A 122 19.16 -8.94 -38.61
C LYS A 122 18.05 -9.98 -38.48
N LYS A 123 18.38 -11.27 -38.62
CA LYS A 123 17.47 -12.40 -38.40
C LYS A 123 17.13 -12.59 -36.92
N VAL A 124 18.07 -12.32 -36.00
CA VAL A 124 17.81 -12.25 -34.55
C VAL A 124 16.99 -11.00 -34.20
N ASP A 125 17.32 -9.82 -34.73
CA ASP A 125 16.53 -8.59 -34.55
C ASP A 125 15.06 -8.78 -34.98
N LEU A 126 14.84 -9.51 -36.08
CA LEU A 126 13.50 -9.89 -36.56
C LEU A 126 12.82 -10.92 -35.63
N SER A 127 13.53 -11.85 -35.00
CA SER A 127 12.91 -12.85 -34.13
C SER A 127 12.28 -12.21 -32.88
N TYR A 128 12.91 -11.18 -32.31
CA TYR A 128 12.41 -10.40 -31.17
C TYR A 128 11.11 -9.62 -31.46
N THR A 129 10.67 -9.51 -32.71
CA THR A 129 9.34 -8.96 -33.05
C THR A 129 8.18 -9.88 -32.64
N ARG A 130 8.46 -11.17 -32.42
CA ARG A 130 7.50 -12.17 -31.93
C ARG A 130 7.80 -12.50 -30.48
N ILE A 131 6.92 -12.07 -29.59
CA ILE A 131 7.07 -12.28 -28.15
C ILE A 131 6.55 -13.69 -27.81
N LEU A 132 7.42 -14.52 -27.25
CA LEU A 132 7.13 -15.91 -26.86
C LEU A 132 7.07 -16.04 -25.32
N ALA A 133 6.32 -17.02 -24.82
CA ALA A 133 6.29 -17.35 -23.40
C ALA A 133 7.62 -18.00 -22.94
N PRO A 134 8.32 -17.44 -21.94
CA PRO A 134 9.57 -18.03 -21.43
C PRO A 134 9.36 -19.26 -20.53
N MET A 135 8.14 -19.48 -20.04
CA MET A 135 7.74 -20.54 -19.12
C MET A 135 6.25 -20.87 -19.30
N ASP A 136 5.82 -22.06 -18.88
CA ASP A 136 4.39 -22.38 -18.76
C ASP A 136 3.79 -21.64 -17.56
N GLY A 137 2.57 -21.12 -17.72
CA GLY A 137 1.89 -20.38 -16.66
C GLY A 137 0.52 -19.87 -17.08
N ILE A 138 -0.07 -19.01 -16.26
CA ILE A 138 -1.33 -18.33 -16.51
C ILE A 138 -1.05 -16.82 -16.66
N VAL A 139 -1.74 -16.18 -17.60
CA VAL A 139 -1.68 -14.73 -17.83
C VAL A 139 -2.35 -13.97 -16.68
N ILE A 140 -1.55 -13.44 -15.75
CA ILE A 140 -2.03 -12.67 -14.58
C ILE A 140 -2.52 -11.28 -15.01
N ALA A 141 -1.81 -10.65 -15.95
CA ALA A 141 -2.06 -9.29 -16.39
C ALA A 141 -1.54 -9.05 -17.81
N VAL A 142 -2.35 -8.35 -18.60
CA VAL A 142 -1.93 -7.73 -19.87
C VAL A 142 -1.79 -6.23 -19.58
N ILE A 143 -0.62 -5.66 -19.86
CA ILE A 143 -0.30 -4.26 -19.52
C ILE A 143 -0.44 -3.36 -20.75
N THR A 144 0.08 -3.81 -21.89
CA THR A 144 -0.01 -3.07 -23.17
C THR A 144 -1.17 -3.58 -24.01
N GLN A 145 -1.88 -2.66 -24.67
CA GLN A 145 -3.04 -2.98 -25.50
C GLN A 145 -2.63 -3.22 -26.97
N GLN A 146 -3.42 -3.98 -27.71
CA GLN A 146 -3.24 -4.11 -29.16
C GLN A 146 -3.40 -2.74 -29.83
N GLY A 147 -2.51 -2.42 -30.79
CA GLY A 147 -2.42 -1.10 -31.42
C GLY A 147 -1.61 -0.07 -30.63
N GLN A 148 -1.18 -0.36 -29.40
CA GLN A 148 -0.29 0.53 -28.65
C GLN A 148 1.13 0.51 -29.23
N THR A 149 1.81 1.67 -29.25
CA THR A 149 3.23 1.78 -29.56
C THR A 149 4.08 1.52 -28.31
N VAL A 150 5.13 0.72 -28.48
CA VAL A 150 6.10 0.37 -27.43
C VAL A 150 7.49 0.87 -27.83
N ASN A 151 8.20 1.45 -26.86
CA ASN A 151 9.57 1.93 -27.00
C ASN A 151 10.47 1.11 -26.08
N ALA A 152 11.32 0.25 -26.66
CA ALA A 152 12.27 -0.59 -25.93
C ALA A 152 13.63 0.10 -25.69
N ASN A 153 13.86 1.28 -26.25
CA ASN A 153 15.17 1.94 -26.25
C ASN A 153 15.50 2.66 -24.91
N GLN A 154 14.53 2.81 -24.01
CA GLN A 154 14.70 3.48 -22.70
C GLN A 154 14.59 2.51 -21.52
N SER A 155 13.68 1.54 -21.63
CA SER A 155 13.51 0.40 -20.73
C SER A 155 12.80 -0.70 -21.51
N ALA A 156 12.82 -1.95 -21.04
CA ALA A 156 12.07 -3.03 -21.68
C ALA A 156 10.59 -2.98 -21.24
N PRO A 157 9.64 -2.54 -22.09
CA PRO A 157 8.25 -2.42 -21.68
C PRO A 157 7.66 -3.82 -21.46
N THR A 158 7.12 -4.05 -20.25
CA THR A 158 6.42 -5.30 -19.95
C THR A 158 5.08 -5.33 -20.66
N ILE A 159 4.86 -6.35 -21.48
CA ILE A 159 3.65 -6.56 -22.29
C ILE A 159 2.64 -7.38 -21.48
N VAL A 160 3.10 -8.49 -20.91
CA VAL A 160 2.30 -9.48 -20.16
C VAL A 160 3.04 -9.94 -18.91
N LYS A 161 2.31 -10.23 -17.82
CA LYS A 161 2.84 -10.93 -16.64
C LYS A 161 2.31 -12.36 -16.59
N LEU A 162 3.22 -13.32 -16.55
CA LEU A 162 2.94 -14.75 -16.40
C LEU A 162 3.30 -15.22 -14.98
N ALA A 163 2.60 -16.22 -14.47
CA ALA A 163 3.02 -16.98 -13.30
C ALA A 163 2.49 -18.41 -13.30
N ARG A 164 3.14 -19.27 -12.52
CA ARG A 164 2.56 -20.56 -12.11
C ARG A 164 1.72 -20.34 -10.85
N LEU A 165 0.45 -20.74 -10.90
CA LEU A 165 -0.52 -20.59 -9.81
C LEU A 165 -0.83 -21.91 -9.10
N ASP A 166 -0.38 -23.05 -9.66
CA ASP A 166 -0.60 -24.40 -9.15
C ASP A 166 -0.01 -24.61 -7.73
N LEU A 167 1.07 -23.86 -7.42
CA LEU A 167 1.64 -23.65 -6.10
C LEU A 167 1.70 -22.14 -5.82
N MET A 168 1.39 -21.75 -4.58
CA MET A 168 1.40 -20.36 -4.10
C MET A 168 2.38 -20.25 -2.92
N THR A 169 3.17 -19.17 -2.88
CA THR A 169 4.01 -18.86 -1.71
C THR A 169 3.34 -17.77 -0.88
N ILE A 170 3.15 -18.03 0.41
CA ILE A 170 2.76 -17.02 1.39
C ILE A 170 4.03 -16.37 1.93
N LYS A 171 4.16 -15.06 1.71
CA LYS A 171 5.09 -14.19 2.44
C LYS A 171 4.41 -13.80 3.76
N ALA A 172 4.94 -14.31 4.87
CA ALA A 172 4.49 -13.99 6.21
C ALA A 172 5.55 -13.11 6.89
N GLN A 173 5.18 -11.89 7.28
CA GLN A 173 6.06 -10.98 7.99
C GLN A 173 6.22 -11.44 9.45
N ILE A 174 7.45 -11.68 9.87
CA ILE A 174 7.84 -12.10 11.23
C ILE A 174 8.67 -10.98 11.84
N SER A 175 8.38 -10.62 13.10
CA SER A 175 9.14 -9.61 13.84
C SER A 175 10.57 -10.08 14.08
N GLU A 176 11.54 -9.18 14.05
CA GLU A 176 12.94 -9.43 14.45
C GLU A 176 13.05 -10.13 15.83
N ALA A 177 12.16 -9.81 16.78
CA ALA A 177 12.13 -10.44 18.10
C ALA A 177 11.78 -11.95 18.08
N ASP A 178 11.16 -12.44 17.00
CA ASP A 178 10.66 -13.81 16.87
C ASP A 178 11.51 -14.69 15.95
N ILE A 179 12.35 -14.07 15.10
CA ILE A 179 13.09 -14.72 14.00
C ILE A 179 13.93 -15.93 14.46
N THR A 180 14.52 -15.85 15.65
CA THR A 180 15.39 -16.87 16.25
C THR A 180 14.65 -18.13 16.71
N ARG A 181 13.31 -18.08 16.79
CA ARG A 181 12.46 -19.19 17.25
C ARG A 181 11.85 -19.99 16.07
N VAL A 182 12.08 -19.52 14.85
CA VAL A 182 11.49 -20.05 13.63
C VAL A 182 12.53 -20.88 12.87
N SER A 183 12.12 -21.96 12.23
CA SER A 183 13.04 -22.93 11.61
C SER A 183 12.44 -23.60 10.38
N GLN A 184 13.28 -23.80 9.35
CA GLN A 184 12.90 -24.46 8.11
C GLN A 184 12.18 -25.81 8.36
N GLY A 185 11.10 -26.07 7.63
CA GLY A 185 10.29 -27.29 7.79
C GLY A 185 9.30 -27.26 8.95
N GLN A 186 9.24 -26.20 9.76
CA GLN A 186 8.15 -26.02 10.73
C GLN A 186 6.78 -26.05 10.03
N LYS A 187 5.80 -26.68 10.70
CA LYS A 187 4.41 -26.67 10.28
C LYS A 187 3.79 -25.31 10.58
N ALA A 188 2.97 -24.84 9.66
CA ALA A 188 2.10 -23.70 9.85
C ALA A 188 0.69 -24.04 9.38
N TYR A 189 -0.28 -23.26 9.83
CA TYR A 189 -1.58 -23.19 9.22
C TYR A 189 -1.94 -21.73 8.98
N PHE A 190 -2.81 -21.48 8.01
CA PHE A 190 -3.33 -20.14 7.75
C PHE A 190 -4.83 -20.17 7.46
N THR A 191 -5.47 -19.03 7.63
CA THR A 191 -6.83 -18.75 7.16
C THR A 191 -6.81 -17.54 6.23
N ILE A 192 -7.85 -17.40 5.40
CA ILE A 192 -8.01 -16.26 4.48
C ILE A 192 -9.23 -15.43 4.90
N PHE A 193 -9.18 -14.11 4.70
CA PHE A 193 -10.27 -13.21 5.10
C PHE A 193 -11.61 -13.50 4.40
N SER A 194 -11.60 -14.23 3.28
CA SER A 194 -12.80 -14.67 2.56
C SER A 194 -13.40 -15.99 3.08
N ASP A 195 -12.66 -16.75 3.89
CA ASP A 195 -13.03 -18.07 4.40
C ASP A 195 -12.25 -18.31 5.73
N PRO A 196 -12.75 -17.75 6.85
CA PRO A 196 -12.04 -17.77 8.13
C PRO A 196 -12.16 -19.11 8.88
N GLU A 197 -13.19 -19.90 8.57
CA GLU A 197 -13.40 -21.24 9.15
C GLU A 197 -12.42 -22.26 8.56
N LYS A 198 -12.18 -22.19 7.24
CA LYS A 198 -11.31 -23.15 6.57
C LYS A 198 -9.84 -22.83 6.81
N ARG A 199 -9.22 -23.66 7.64
CA ARG A 199 -7.76 -23.72 7.81
C ARG A 199 -7.13 -24.42 6.60
N TYR A 200 -5.98 -23.92 6.20
CA TYR A 200 -5.12 -24.49 5.18
C TYR A 200 -3.76 -24.77 5.80
N ASP A 201 -3.28 -26.01 5.68
CA ASP A 201 -1.93 -26.38 6.14
C ASP A 201 -0.86 -25.86 5.18
N ALA A 202 0.29 -25.46 5.73
CA ALA A 202 1.43 -24.96 4.98
C ALA A 202 2.75 -25.41 5.63
N THR A 203 3.81 -25.54 4.84
CA THR A 203 5.17 -25.81 5.33
C THR A 203 6.08 -24.61 5.08
N LEU A 204 6.88 -24.25 6.08
CA LEU A 204 7.86 -23.18 5.94
C LEU A 204 9.04 -23.65 5.09
N ARG A 205 9.14 -23.15 3.84
CA ARG A 205 10.25 -23.47 2.92
C ARG A 205 11.55 -22.83 3.40
N THR A 206 11.54 -21.53 3.63
CA THR A 206 12.71 -20.72 4.04
C THR A 206 12.23 -19.43 4.73
N VAL A 207 13.15 -18.71 5.35
CA VAL A 207 12.94 -17.31 5.75
C VAL A 207 13.98 -16.46 5.00
N GLU A 208 13.58 -15.28 4.53
CA GLU A 208 14.48 -14.36 3.83
C GLU A 208 15.55 -13.80 4.80
N LEU A 209 16.81 -13.79 4.35
CA LEU A 209 17.97 -13.39 5.17
C LEU A 209 18.07 -11.88 5.40
N ALA A 210 17.36 -11.09 4.60
CA ALA A 210 17.30 -9.64 4.68
C ALA A 210 15.85 -9.19 4.95
N PRO A 211 15.62 -8.09 5.67
CA PRO A 211 14.29 -7.54 5.87
C PRO A 211 13.74 -6.89 4.59
N GLU A 212 12.41 -6.74 4.52
CA GLU A 212 11.71 -6.25 3.31
C GLU A 212 12.10 -4.83 2.88
N SER A 213 12.68 -4.02 3.79
CA SER A 213 13.24 -2.70 3.49
C SER A 213 14.46 -2.78 2.57
N VAL A 214 15.47 -3.56 2.95
CA VAL A 214 16.73 -3.72 2.21
C VAL A 214 16.49 -4.29 0.81
N MET A 215 15.51 -5.20 0.67
CA MET A 215 15.19 -5.82 -0.62
C MET A 215 14.42 -4.89 -1.59
N LYS A 216 13.97 -3.70 -1.16
CA LYS A 216 13.26 -2.75 -2.03
C LYS A 216 14.19 -1.77 -2.73
N ASP A 217 15.25 -1.31 -2.06
CA ASP A 217 16.15 -0.28 -2.62
C ASP A 217 16.85 -0.77 -3.91
N ASP A 218 17.28 -2.03 -3.94
CA ASP A 218 17.89 -2.67 -5.13
C ASP A 218 16.94 -2.76 -6.34
N SER A 219 15.62 -2.63 -6.15
CA SER A 219 14.63 -2.76 -7.23
C SER A 219 14.46 -1.51 -8.09
N LEU A 220 15.18 -0.42 -7.79
CA LEU A 220 14.96 0.92 -8.35
C LEU A 220 16.17 1.57 -9.04
N SER A 221 17.06 0.80 -9.67
CA SER A 221 18.08 1.30 -10.61
C SER A 221 17.53 1.86 -11.94
N GLY A 222 16.23 2.23 -11.98
CA GLY A 222 15.45 2.53 -13.17
C GLY A 222 14.59 3.80 -13.07
N SER A 223 15.23 4.95 -12.85
CA SER A 223 14.73 6.32 -13.08
C SER A 223 13.23 6.61 -12.81
N SER A 224 12.93 7.04 -11.59
CA SER A 224 12.09 8.24 -11.41
C SER A 224 12.36 8.89 -10.05
N SER A 225 12.30 10.23 -10.01
CA SER A 225 12.55 11.03 -8.81
C SER A 225 11.33 11.02 -7.86
N ALA A 226 11.17 9.94 -7.10
CA ALA A 226 10.22 9.87 -5.99
C ALA A 226 10.88 10.38 -4.70
N SER A 227 10.60 11.63 -4.32
CA SER A 227 11.07 12.26 -3.07
C SER A 227 10.32 11.73 -1.83
N GLY A 228 10.36 10.41 -1.63
CA GLY A 228 9.82 9.73 -0.46
C GLY A 228 10.74 9.85 0.74
N SER A 229 10.68 10.98 1.46
CA SER A 229 11.30 11.11 2.79
C SER A 229 10.51 10.29 3.83
N GLY A 230 10.62 8.97 3.70
CA GLY A 230 9.96 7.98 4.55
C GLY A 230 10.63 7.83 5.90
N THR A 231 10.62 8.89 6.72
CA THR A 231 11.03 8.76 8.13
C THR A 231 10.19 7.68 8.79
N SER A 232 10.84 6.58 9.15
CA SER A 232 10.20 5.48 9.85
C SER A 232 11.24 4.71 10.66
N ASN A 233 11.14 4.81 11.98
CA ASN A 233 11.59 3.75 12.87
C ASN A 233 10.63 2.55 12.70
N ALA A 234 10.65 1.96 11.51
CA ALA A 234 9.82 0.80 11.20
C ALA A 234 10.33 -0.40 12.00
N SER A 235 9.43 -1.09 12.69
CA SER A 235 9.71 -2.41 13.25
C SER A 235 10.24 -3.32 12.14
N VAL A 236 11.38 -3.97 12.38
CA VAL A 236 12.04 -4.79 11.38
C VAL A 236 11.27 -6.11 11.21
N TYR A 237 10.87 -6.39 9.98
CA TYR A 237 10.18 -7.63 9.60
C TYR A 237 10.96 -8.42 8.55
N TYR A 238 11.06 -9.72 8.78
CA TYR A 238 11.63 -10.71 7.87
C TYR A 238 10.50 -11.54 7.24
N ASN A 239 10.61 -11.88 5.97
CA ASN A 239 9.59 -12.68 5.29
C ASN A 239 9.87 -14.18 5.44
N ALA A 240 9.00 -14.89 6.15
CA ALA A 240 8.86 -16.34 5.99
C ALA A 240 8.17 -16.67 4.67
N LEU A 241 8.71 -17.64 3.94
CA LEU A 241 8.18 -18.16 2.68
C LEU A 241 7.57 -19.54 2.93
N LEU A 242 6.24 -19.62 2.96
CA LEU A 242 5.49 -20.85 3.14
C LEU A 242 4.86 -21.28 1.82
N ASP A 243 5.06 -22.53 1.40
CA ASP A 243 4.50 -23.02 0.14
C ASP A 243 3.20 -23.79 0.36
N VAL A 244 2.26 -23.58 -0.57
CA VAL A 244 0.86 -24.04 -0.47
C VAL A 244 0.37 -24.55 -1.83
N PRO A 245 -0.16 -25.79 -1.92
CA PRO A 245 -0.78 -26.28 -3.15
C PRO A 245 -2.12 -25.60 -3.42
N ASN A 246 -2.37 -25.24 -4.68
CA ASN A 246 -3.55 -24.47 -5.10
C ASN A 246 -4.25 -25.12 -6.32
N PRO A 247 -4.66 -26.40 -6.26
CA PRO A 247 -5.19 -27.13 -7.41
C PRO A 247 -6.45 -26.49 -8.01
N ASP A 248 -7.35 -25.97 -7.16
CA ASP A 248 -8.58 -25.31 -7.58
C ASP A 248 -8.36 -23.87 -8.14
N ASN A 249 -7.13 -23.34 -8.11
CA ASN A 249 -6.82 -21.93 -8.39
C ASN A 249 -7.67 -20.92 -7.58
N ARG A 250 -8.15 -21.32 -6.39
CA ARG A 250 -8.93 -20.47 -5.47
C ARG A 250 -8.09 -19.39 -4.80
N LEU A 251 -6.85 -19.74 -4.43
CA LEU A 251 -5.91 -18.79 -3.85
C LEU A 251 -5.38 -17.89 -4.96
N ARG A 252 -5.43 -16.57 -4.75
CA ARG A 252 -5.01 -15.56 -5.73
C ARG A 252 -3.83 -14.74 -5.20
N ILE A 253 -3.03 -14.25 -6.13
CA ILE A 253 -1.93 -13.30 -5.84
C ILE A 253 -2.51 -12.07 -5.11
N ALA A 254 -1.75 -11.51 -4.17
CA ALA A 254 -2.11 -10.39 -3.30
C ALA A 254 -3.29 -10.63 -2.33
N MET A 255 -3.83 -11.85 -2.20
CA MET A 255 -4.72 -12.17 -1.06
C MET A 255 -3.97 -12.09 0.27
N THR A 256 -4.60 -11.47 1.28
CA THR A 256 -4.13 -11.46 2.67
C THR A 256 -4.51 -12.77 3.37
N ALA A 257 -3.59 -13.31 4.18
CA ALA A 257 -3.79 -14.51 4.98
C ALA A 257 -3.33 -14.26 6.42
N GLN A 258 -4.06 -14.78 7.40
CA GLN A 258 -3.60 -14.81 8.79
C GLN A 258 -2.82 -16.12 8.99
N VAL A 259 -1.51 -16.01 9.17
CA VAL A 259 -0.60 -17.16 9.32
C VAL A 259 -0.35 -17.43 10.81
N SER A 260 -0.35 -18.71 11.19
CA SER A 260 -0.04 -19.20 12.54
C SER A 260 1.06 -20.25 12.46
N LEU A 261 2.22 -19.95 13.02
CA LEU A 261 3.39 -20.84 13.07
C LEU A 261 3.32 -21.74 14.32
N LEU A 262 3.53 -23.05 14.16
CA LEU A 262 3.60 -23.97 15.29
C LEU A 262 5.04 -24.04 15.81
N LEU A 263 5.37 -23.18 16.77
CA LEU A 263 6.68 -23.12 17.43
C LEU A 263 7.03 -24.40 18.21
N GLY A 264 6.03 -25.20 18.59
CA GLY A 264 6.21 -26.51 19.22
C GLY A 264 4.87 -27.23 19.43
N GLU A 265 4.91 -28.57 19.44
CA GLU A 265 3.75 -29.45 19.67
C GLU A 265 4.10 -30.45 20.78
N ALA A 266 3.30 -30.54 21.84
CA ALA A 266 3.54 -31.43 22.97
C ALA A 266 2.26 -32.16 23.41
N LYS A 267 2.23 -33.49 23.22
CA LYS A 267 1.04 -34.33 23.46
C LYS A 267 1.05 -34.90 24.88
N ASN A 268 -0.14 -35.11 25.44
CA ASN A 268 -0.36 -35.68 26.78
C ASN A 268 0.43 -34.95 27.88
N THR A 269 0.26 -33.64 28.00
CA THR A 269 0.98 -32.80 28.98
C THR A 269 0.04 -32.16 30.00
N LEU A 270 0.58 -31.86 31.19
CA LEU A 270 -0.12 -31.10 32.23
C LEU A 270 -0.14 -29.62 31.87
N LEU A 271 -1.32 -29.11 31.51
CA LEU A 271 -1.59 -27.69 31.29
C LEU A 271 -2.12 -27.04 32.58
N VAL A 272 -1.69 -25.81 32.84
CA VAL A 272 -2.14 -24.99 33.97
C VAL A 272 -2.30 -23.54 33.50
N PRO A 273 -3.38 -22.83 33.85
CA PRO A 273 -3.53 -21.42 33.49
C PRO A 273 -2.38 -20.57 34.02
N ILE A 274 -1.83 -19.68 33.19
CA ILE A 274 -0.62 -18.91 33.51
C ILE A 274 -0.75 -18.09 34.81
N GLN A 275 -1.97 -17.65 35.13
CA GLN A 275 -2.33 -16.91 36.35
C GLN A 275 -2.05 -17.67 37.66
N ALA A 276 -1.99 -19.00 37.63
CA ALA A 276 -1.66 -19.80 38.80
C ALA A 276 -0.16 -19.86 39.09
N VAL A 277 0.70 -19.58 38.09
CA VAL A 277 2.16 -19.70 38.24
C VAL A 277 2.77 -18.39 38.73
N ARG A 278 3.28 -18.40 39.96
CA ARG A 278 4.05 -17.28 40.52
C ARG A 278 5.53 -17.46 40.24
N LYS A 279 6.17 -16.38 39.80
CA LYS A 279 7.64 -16.28 39.66
C LYS A 279 8.18 -15.61 40.92
N THR A 280 9.08 -16.30 41.61
CA THR A 280 9.85 -15.74 42.74
C THR A 280 11.10 -15.05 42.17
N GLU A 281 11.70 -14.12 42.93
CA GLU A 281 12.83 -13.29 42.50
C GLU A 281 14.03 -14.10 41.96
N ASP A 282 14.28 -15.29 42.53
CA ASP A 282 15.24 -16.31 42.07
C ASP A 282 15.01 -16.87 40.64
N LYS A 283 14.06 -16.34 39.85
CA LYS A 283 13.50 -16.91 38.60
C LYS A 283 12.82 -18.28 38.76
N LYS A 284 12.76 -18.82 39.97
CA LYS A 284 12.05 -20.07 40.30
C LYS A 284 10.55 -19.88 40.10
N GLN A 285 9.89 -20.91 39.58
CA GLN A 285 8.45 -20.91 39.33
C GLN A 285 7.76 -21.82 40.32
N GLN A 286 6.78 -21.28 41.02
CA GLN A 286 6.06 -21.98 42.09
C GLN A 286 4.55 -21.87 41.85
N VAL A 287 3.82 -22.92 42.27
CA VAL A 287 2.37 -22.95 42.19
C VAL A 287 1.80 -23.53 43.48
N GLN A 288 0.69 -22.94 43.92
CA GLN A 288 -0.07 -23.45 45.05
C GLN A 288 -0.75 -24.77 44.69
N VAL A 289 -0.60 -25.77 45.54
CA VAL A 289 -1.30 -27.06 45.48
C VAL A 289 -2.10 -27.20 46.77
N LEU A 290 -3.35 -27.62 46.64
CA LEU A 290 -4.17 -28.03 47.78
C LEU A 290 -3.85 -29.51 48.05
N THR A 291 -3.19 -29.83 49.17
CA THR A 291 -3.02 -31.24 49.57
C THR A 291 -4.32 -31.79 50.14
N ALA A 292 -4.45 -33.12 50.19
CA ALA A 292 -5.68 -33.83 50.60
C ALA A 292 -6.19 -33.51 52.02
N ASN A 293 -5.40 -32.78 52.82
CA ASN A 293 -5.74 -32.29 54.15
C ASN A 293 -6.22 -30.82 54.16
N ASP A 294 -6.67 -30.31 53.00
CA ASP A 294 -7.16 -28.94 52.75
C ASP A 294 -6.16 -27.82 53.10
N ARG A 295 -4.86 -28.12 53.00
CA ARG A 295 -3.75 -27.19 53.26
C ARG A 295 -3.12 -26.72 51.94
N LEU A 296 -2.68 -25.46 51.92
CA LEU A 296 -2.02 -24.84 50.77
C LEU A 296 -0.51 -25.00 50.87
N GLU A 297 0.08 -25.76 49.95
CA GLU A 297 1.52 -25.94 49.80
C GLU A 297 2.04 -25.22 48.56
N MET A 298 3.15 -24.49 48.70
CA MET A 298 3.90 -23.94 47.57
C MET A 298 4.81 -25.05 47.01
N ARG A 299 4.56 -25.53 45.79
CA ARG A 299 5.47 -26.47 45.10
C ARG A 299 6.22 -25.78 43.97
N GLU A 300 7.52 -26.03 43.90
CA GLU A 300 8.35 -25.63 42.76
C GLU A 300 8.01 -26.50 41.54
N VAL A 301 7.89 -25.88 40.38
CA VAL A 301 7.56 -26.56 39.11
C VAL A 301 8.52 -26.15 38.01
N LYS A 302 8.82 -27.08 37.10
CA LYS A 302 9.51 -26.76 35.84
C LYS A 302 8.48 -26.62 34.74
N THR A 303 8.40 -25.44 34.14
CA THR A 303 7.48 -25.13 33.05
C THR A 303 8.12 -25.36 31.68
N GLY A 304 7.30 -25.67 30.68
CA GLY A 304 7.68 -25.79 29.27
C GLY A 304 7.05 -24.71 28.40
N ILE A 305 6.45 -25.13 27.28
CA ILE A 305 5.80 -24.28 26.28
C ILE A 305 4.60 -23.53 26.90
N THR A 306 4.31 -22.33 26.40
CA THR A 306 3.21 -21.46 26.89
C THR A 306 2.37 -20.96 25.72
N ASN A 307 1.04 -21.07 25.82
CA ASN A 307 0.08 -20.71 24.77
C ASN A 307 -0.72 -19.45 25.13
N ASN A 308 -0.09 -18.49 25.83
CA ASN A 308 -0.66 -17.28 26.46
C ASN A 308 -1.77 -17.48 27.51
N VAL A 309 -2.64 -18.48 27.36
CA VAL A 309 -3.66 -18.87 28.34
C VAL A 309 -3.07 -19.86 29.35
N ASP A 310 -2.54 -20.97 28.85
CA ASP A 310 -1.99 -22.07 29.63
C ASP A 310 -0.47 -22.20 29.45
N ILE A 311 0.18 -22.71 30.49
CA ILE A 311 1.59 -23.08 30.50
C ILE A 311 1.74 -24.58 30.81
N GLN A 312 2.55 -25.25 29.99
CA GLN A 312 2.93 -26.65 30.14
C GLN A 312 3.77 -26.83 31.42
N ILE A 313 3.53 -27.89 32.18
CA ILE A 313 4.40 -28.29 33.30
C ILE A 313 5.08 -29.63 32.99
N LEU A 314 6.41 -29.61 33.06
CA LEU A 314 7.31 -30.73 32.77
C LEU A 314 7.59 -31.60 34.00
N SER A 315 7.62 -30.99 35.20
CA SER A 315 7.80 -31.71 36.46
C SER A 315 7.31 -30.91 37.66
N GLY A 316 6.82 -31.61 38.69
CA GLY A 316 6.45 -31.06 40.00
C GLY A 316 5.02 -31.36 40.47
N LEU A 317 4.18 -31.95 39.61
CA LEU A 317 2.75 -32.16 39.85
C LEU A 317 2.25 -33.51 39.34
N LYS A 318 1.10 -33.95 39.85
CA LYS A 318 0.35 -35.11 39.34
C LYS A 318 -1.01 -34.67 38.77
N ALA A 319 -1.52 -35.41 37.80
CA ALA A 319 -2.86 -35.17 37.26
C ALA A 319 -3.92 -35.46 38.35
N GLY A 320 -4.86 -34.53 38.54
CA GLY A 320 -5.93 -34.63 39.54
C GLY A 320 -5.75 -33.80 40.82
N GLU A 321 -4.62 -33.10 41.01
CA GLU A 321 -4.44 -32.21 42.16
C GLU A 321 -5.22 -30.88 41.97
N ASN A 322 -6.30 -30.71 42.73
CA ASN A 322 -7.20 -29.54 42.65
C ASN A 322 -6.50 -28.22 43.01
N ARG A 323 -6.94 -27.14 42.36
CA ARG A 323 -6.39 -25.78 42.52
C ARG A 323 -7.46 -24.70 42.55
N ARG A 324 -7.16 -23.63 43.28
CA ARG A 324 -8.02 -22.45 43.41
C ARG A 324 -7.38 -21.30 42.64
N ALA A 325 -8.07 -20.76 41.63
CA ALA A 325 -7.69 -19.51 41.00
C ALA A 325 -8.12 -18.34 41.91
N ASP A 326 -7.18 -17.50 42.32
CA ASP A 326 -7.41 -16.45 43.32
C ASP A 326 -7.92 -15.16 42.67
N ALA A 327 -9.23 -14.93 42.73
CA ALA A 327 -9.91 -13.77 42.15
C ALA A 327 -9.83 -12.54 43.09
N GLY A 328 -8.63 -11.96 43.20
CA GLY A 328 -8.31 -10.90 44.17
C GLY A 328 -9.09 -9.59 44.02
N LYS A 329 -10.21 -9.45 44.73
CA LYS A 329 -10.85 -8.15 45.00
C LYS A 329 -10.09 -7.41 46.10
N ARG A 330 -9.39 -6.32 45.76
CA ARG A 330 -8.83 -5.39 46.77
C ARG A 330 -9.81 -4.23 47.03
N GLN A 331 -10.01 -3.93 48.30
CA GLN A 331 -10.70 -2.72 48.76
C GLN A 331 -9.71 -1.55 48.77
N PHE A 332 -10.16 -0.35 48.38
CA PHE A 332 -9.42 0.89 48.61
C PHE A 332 -10.07 1.70 49.74
N GLY A 333 -9.23 2.29 50.59
CA GLY A 333 -9.67 3.11 51.72
C GLY A 333 -10.26 4.45 51.28
N ARG A 334 -11.18 5.00 52.08
CA ARG A 334 -11.74 6.34 51.86
C ARG A 334 -10.90 7.39 52.58
N GLY A 335 -10.33 8.32 51.82
CA GLY A 335 -9.92 9.64 52.29
C GLY A 335 -10.61 10.69 51.42
N TRP A 336 -11.37 11.62 52.01
CA TRP A 336 -12.11 12.64 51.28
C TRP A 336 -11.38 13.98 51.38
N HIS A 337 -10.97 14.53 50.24
CA HIS A 337 -10.78 15.95 50.05
C HIS A 337 -11.69 16.40 48.90
N LEU A 338 -12.19 17.63 48.96
CA LEU A 338 -13.18 18.13 48.00
C LEU A 338 -12.49 18.36 46.63
N THR A 339 -12.78 17.49 45.66
CA THR A 339 -12.16 17.54 44.34
C THR A 339 -12.87 18.51 43.41
N VAL A 340 -12.10 19.46 42.86
CA VAL A 340 -12.37 19.94 41.50
C VAL A 340 -12.19 18.74 40.56
N ASN A 341 -13.17 18.45 39.71
CA ASN A 341 -13.14 17.28 38.85
C ASN A 341 -12.23 17.52 37.63
N ASN A 342 -10.92 17.41 37.86
CA ASN A 342 -9.90 17.40 36.81
C ASN A 342 -10.07 16.13 35.95
N ILE A 343 -10.18 16.30 34.63
CA ILE A 343 -10.34 15.18 33.68
C ILE A 343 -9.01 14.79 33.03
N ILE A 344 -8.08 15.74 32.89
CA ILE A 344 -6.68 15.51 32.51
C ILE A 344 -5.80 16.21 33.56
N GLU A 345 -4.80 15.48 34.07
CA GLU A 345 -3.80 16.01 35.00
C GLU A 345 -2.41 15.55 34.56
N LEU A 346 -1.50 16.49 34.30
CA LEU A 346 -0.11 16.25 33.91
C LEU A 346 0.82 16.77 35.02
N LYS A 347 1.73 15.94 35.51
CA LYS A 347 2.65 16.26 36.61
C LYS A 347 4.09 15.92 36.23
N GLY A 348 4.92 16.94 36.05
CA GLY A 348 6.35 16.79 35.73
C GLY A 348 6.67 16.23 34.33
N ILE A 349 5.71 16.28 33.40
CA ILE A 349 5.78 15.56 32.12
C ILE A 349 6.96 16.02 31.27
N SER A 350 7.84 15.09 30.93
CA SER A 350 9.01 15.32 30.06
C SER A 350 9.11 14.25 28.96
N ARG A 351 9.56 14.64 27.77
CA ARG A 351 9.67 13.74 26.60
C ARG A 351 10.89 14.09 25.73
N THR A 352 11.69 13.08 25.41
CA THR A 352 12.97 13.18 24.70
C THR A 352 13.05 12.13 23.60
N TYR A 353 13.33 12.56 22.37
CA TYR A 353 13.50 11.65 21.23
C TYR A 353 14.98 11.47 20.89
N THR A 354 15.39 10.22 20.65
CA THR A 354 16.79 9.81 20.43
C THR A 354 17.15 9.55 18.95
N ASN A 355 16.30 9.98 18.01
CA ASN A 355 16.44 9.71 16.57
C ASN A 355 17.55 10.52 15.86
N SER A 356 18.51 11.09 16.58
CA SER A 356 19.64 11.83 16.00
C SER A 356 20.88 11.70 16.88
N ALA A 357 22.03 12.20 16.40
CA ALA A 357 23.31 12.12 17.12
C ALA A 357 23.35 12.85 18.48
N GLN A 358 22.29 13.60 18.84
CA GLN A 358 22.07 14.13 20.18
C GLN A 358 20.60 13.90 20.60
N PRO A 359 20.32 13.60 21.88
CA PRO A 359 18.95 13.46 22.37
C PRO A 359 18.24 14.81 22.39
N LEU A 360 17.06 14.89 21.77
CA LEU A 360 16.26 16.12 21.68
C LEU A 360 15.09 16.06 22.66
N THR A 361 15.19 16.80 23.77
CA THR A 361 14.09 16.99 24.73
C THR A 361 13.07 17.98 24.16
N VAL A 362 11.87 17.49 23.84
CA VAL A 362 10.78 18.24 23.21
C VAL A 362 9.75 18.76 24.22
N LEU A 363 9.60 18.11 25.37
CA LEU A 363 8.82 18.60 26.51
C LEU A 363 9.66 18.51 27.78
N LYS A 364 9.58 19.53 28.64
CA LYS A 364 10.35 19.64 29.88
C LYS A 364 9.40 20.02 31.02
N ASN A 365 9.28 19.16 32.03
CA ASN A 365 8.57 19.45 33.29
C ASN A 365 7.19 20.11 33.11
N ILE A 366 6.39 19.64 32.14
CA ILE A 366 5.05 20.15 31.89
C ILE A 366 4.14 19.78 33.06
N ASN A 367 3.56 20.80 33.69
CA ASN A 367 2.58 20.67 34.75
C ASN A 367 1.30 21.37 34.29
N LEU A 368 0.20 20.63 34.13
CA LEU A 368 -1.04 21.15 33.56
C LEU A 368 -2.25 20.38 34.11
N THR A 369 -3.32 21.12 34.42
CA THR A 369 -4.61 20.55 34.85
C THR A 369 -5.75 21.11 33.99
N ILE A 370 -6.66 20.23 33.56
CA ILE A 370 -7.84 20.56 32.75
C ILE A 370 -9.08 19.97 33.44
N ALA A 371 -10.11 20.79 33.64
CA ALA A 371 -11.36 20.39 34.27
C ALA A 371 -12.30 19.67 33.29
N ALA A 372 -13.16 18.79 33.81
CA ALA A 372 -14.23 18.17 33.02
C ALA A 372 -15.17 19.23 32.44
N GLY A 373 -15.34 19.26 31.11
CA GLY A 373 -16.18 20.23 30.41
C GLY A 373 -15.50 21.58 30.15
N GLU A 374 -14.18 21.70 30.30
CA GLU A 374 -13.42 22.91 29.95
C GLU A 374 -13.17 23.02 28.42
N LEU A 375 -13.21 24.24 27.87
CA LEU A 375 -12.77 24.54 26.50
C LEU A 375 -11.44 25.30 26.53
N VAL A 376 -10.35 24.60 26.17
CA VAL A 376 -8.97 25.07 26.30
C VAL A 376 -8.31 25.19 24.93
N ALA A 377 -7.55 26.27 24.70
CA ALA A 377 -6.66 26.40 23.55
C ALA A 377 -5.19 26.31 23.98
N ILE A 378 -4.38 25.52 23.27
CA ILE A 378 -2.93 25.44 23.44
C ILE A 378 -2.26 26.07 22.21
N ILE A 379 -1.51 27.15 22.43
CA ILE A 379 -0.84 27.94 21.41
C ILE A 379 0.68 27.91 21.53
N GLY A 380 1.39 28.34 20.47
CA GLY A 380 2.85 28.46 20.45
C GLY A 380 3.44 28.29 19.04
N ALA A 381 4.73 28.59 18.89
CA ALA A 381 5.44 28.51 17.60
C ALA A 381 5.50 27.08 17.01
N SER A 382 5.79 26.96 15.71
CA SER A 382 6.05 25.65 15.11
C SER A 382 7.28 25.00 15.75
N GLY A 383 7.21 23.70 16.04
CA GLY A 383 8.25 22.96 16.77
C GLY A 383 8.19 23.05 18.31
N SER A 384 7.34 23.88 18.92
CA SER A 384 7.36 24.13 20.39
C SER A 384 6.92 22.97 21.29
N GLY A 385 6.59 21.80 20.74
CA GLY A 385 6.17 20.59 21.48
C GLY A 385 4.67 20.29 21.49
N LYS A 386 3.82 21.19 20.96
CA LYS A 386 2.33 21.09 20.99
C LYS A 386 1.77 19.71 20.60
N SER A 387 2.14 19.17 19.44
CA SER A 387 1.60 17.88 18.97
C SER A 387 2.13 16.69 19.80
N THR A 388 3.33 16.78 20.38
CA THR A 388 3.82 15.79 21.35
C THR A 388 3.00 15.83 22.65
N LEU A 389 2.67 17.03 23.15
CA LEU A 389 1.81 17.19 24.32
C LEU A 389 0.39 16.65 24.06
N MET A 390 -0.17 16.92 22.88
CA MET A 390 -1.45 16.37 22.44
C MET A 390 -1.41 14.83 22.36
N ASN A 391 -0.34 14.25 21.82
CA ASN A 391 -0.16 12.79 21.73
C ASN A 391 -0.11 12.14 23.12
N ILE A 392 0.53 12.76 24.10
CA ILE A 392 0.58 12.25 25.49
C ILE A 392 -0.80 12.36 26.15
N MET A 393 -1.46 13.53 26.09
CA MET A 393 -2.84 13.71 26.59
C MET A 393 -3.85 12.76 25.91
N GLY A 394 -3.52 12.28 24.71
CA GLY A 394 -4.34 11.37 23.91
C GLY A 394 -4.03 9.87 24.06
N CYS A 395 -3.07 9.48 24.91
CA CYS A 395 -2.55 8.11 24.97
C CYS A 395 -2.08 7.57 23.60
N LEU A 396 -1.48 8.42 22.77
CA LEU A 396 -0.78 8.07 21.52
C LEU A 396 0.74 7.94 21.73
N ASP A 397 1.29 8.67 22.71
CA ASP A 397 2.69 8.57 23.14
C ASP A 397 2.75 8.51 24.67
N VAL A 398 3.86 8.01 25.23
CA VAL A 398 4.08 7.85 26.67
C VAL A 398 5.23 8.77 27.10
N PRO A 399 5.11 9.51 28.22
CA PRO A 399 6.19 10.36 28.72
C PRO A 399 7.38 9.53 29.24
N ASP A 400 8.59 10.11 29.22
CA ASP A 400 9.78 9.45 29.80
C ASP A 400 9.85 9.66 31.32
N GLN A 401 9.30 10.77 31.81
CA GLN A 401 9.24 11.16 33.21
C GLN A 401 7.95 11.93 33.50
N GLY A 402 7.48 11.82 34.75
CA GLY A 402 6.25 12.44 35.24
C GLY A 402 5.05 11.50 35.21
N ASP A 403 4.03 11.84 36.00
CA ASP A 403 2.74 11.15 36.00
C ASP A 403 1.75 11.86 35.06
N TYR A 404 0.86 11.10 34.42
CA TYR A 404 -0.36 11.67 33.84
C TYR A 404 -1.61 10.86 34.20
N TYR A 405 -2.68 11.58 34.49
CA TYR A 405 -3.97 11.04 34.91
C TYR A 405 -5.06 11.43 33.91
N ILE A 406 -5.87 10.48 33.49
CA ILE A 406 -7.08 10.72 32.68
C ILE A 406 -8.29 10.11 33.38
N GLY A 407 -9.32 10.90 33.64
CA GLY A 407 -10.49 10.47 34.42
C GLY A 407 -10.15 9.95 35.83
N GLY A 408 -9.04 10.43 36.40
CA GLY A 408 -8.49 9.96 37.69
C GLY A 408 -7.67 8.67 37.64
N GLN A 409 -7.48 8.04 36.47
CA GLN A 409 -6.63 6.85 36.29
C GLN A 409 -5.22 7.29 35.86
N ASN A 410 -4.16 6.86 36.58
CA ASN A 410 -2.78 7.09 36.15
C ASN A 410 -2.48 6.24 34.90
N ALA A 411 -2.29 6.91 33.77
CA ALA A 411 -2.08 6.30 32.47
C ALA A 411 -0.59 6.10 32.12
N ALA A 412 0.35 6.52 32.98
CA ALA A 412 1.78 6.18 32.84
C ALA A 412 2.08 4.70 33.16
N HIS A 413 1.18 4.03 33.89
CA HIS A 413 1.33 2.64 34.34
C HIS A 413 0.37 1.64 33.66
N LEU A 414 -0.47 2.09 32.73
CA LEU A 414 -1.38 1.22 31.98
C LEU A 414 -0.65 0.47 30.86
N SER A 415 -1.08 -0.77 30.60
CA SER A 415 -0.57 -1.54 29.45
C SER A 415 -1.05 -0.94 28.11
N PRO A 416 -0.39 -1.24 26.98
CA PRO A 416 -0.80 -0.74 25.66
C PRO A 416 -2.25 -1.04 25.28
N ASP A 417 -2.79 -2.18 25.72
CA ASP A 417 -4.19 -2.56 25.48
C ASP A 417 -5.16 -1.75 26.35
N GLU A 418 -4.80 -1.45 27.59
CA GLU A 418 -5.58 -0.59 28.49
C GLU A 418 -5.57 0.87 28.01
N LEU A 419 -4.43 1.37 27.54
CA LEU A 419 -4.32 2.66 26.87
C LEU A 419 -5.17 2.70 25.58
N ALA A 420 -5.10 1.65 24.76
CA ALA A 420 -5.92 1.54 23.56
C ALA A 420 -7.42 1.48 23.87
N ARG A 421 -7.81 0.92 25.02
CA ARG A 421 -9.18 0.89 25.53
C ARG A 421 -9.64 2.25 26.07
N LEU A 422 -8.85 2.89 26.94
CA LEU A 422 -9.15 4.22 27.50
C LEU A 422 -9.33 5.25 26.37
N ARG A 423 -8.41 5.25 25.41
CA ARG A 423 -8.49 6.04 24.18
C ARG A 423 -9.77 5.78 23.39
N ARG A 424 -10.18 4.52 23.23
CA ARG A 424 -11.39 4.13 22.48
C ARG A 424 -12.69 4.55 23.18
N GLU A 425 -12.73 4.49 24.50
CA GLU A 425 -13.94 4.74 25.29
C GLU A 425 -14.13 6.24 25.58
N HIS A 426 -13.05 6.98 25.86
CA HIS A 426 -13.12 8.38 26.35
C HIS A 426 -12.60 9.45 25.39
N ILE A 427 -11.66 9.15 24.46
CA ILE A 427 -10.89 10.18 23.72
C ILE A 427 -11.25 10.21 22.23
N GLY A 428 -11.83 11.32 21.78
CA GLY A 428 -12.08 11.63 20.38
C GLY A 428 -10.99 12.51 19.76
N PHE A 429 -10.48 12.14 18.58
CA PHE A 429 -9.45 12.92 17.86
C PHE A 429 -10.00 13.61 16.61
N ILE A 430 -9.59 14.86 16.42
CA ILE A 430 -9.75 15.64 15.20
C ILE A 430 -8.34 16.07 14.76
N PHE A 431 -7.98 15.80 13.50
CA PHE A 431 -6.64 16.06 12.97
C PHE A 431 -6.68 17.11 11.84
N GLN A 432 -5.62 17.93 11.74
CA GLN A 432 -5.42 18.97 10.72
C GLN A 432 -5.69 18.48 9.28
N ARG A 433 -5.23 17.27 8.94
CA ARG A 433 -5.39 16.65 7.60
C ARG A 433 -6.53 15.62 7.50
N TYR A 434 -7.49 15.67 8.44
CA TYR A 434 -8.67 14.80 8.60
C TYR A 434 -8.40 13.31 8.86
N HIS A 435 -7.37 12.71 8.26
CA HIS A 435 -7.03 11.28 8.33
C HIS A 435 -8.23 10.35 8.09
N LEU A 436 -9.05 10.67 7.07
CA LEU A 436 -10.13 9.79 6.61
C LEU A 436 -9.58 8.73 5.66
N MET A 437 -10.07 7.49 5.75
CA MET A 437 -9.78 6.44 4.78
C MET A 437 -10.46 6.76 3.45
N PRO A 438 -9.71 6.88 2.32
CA PRO A 438 -10.24 7.41 1.07
C PRO A 438 -11.20 6.46 0.34
N ASP A 439 -11.05 5.15 0.57
CA ASP A 439 -11.77 4.11 -0.17
C ASP A 439 -13.19 3.82 0.35
N ILE A 440 -13.49 4.23 1.58
CA ILE A 440 -14.79 4.00 2.23
C ILE A 440 -15.60 5.31 2.31
N SER A 441 -16.89 5.22 2.57
CA SER A 441 -17.76 6.41 2.63
C SER A 441 -17.59 7.22 3.93
N ALA A 442 -18.26 8.37 4.02
CA ALA A 442 -18.40 9.17 5.23
C ALA A 442 -18.91 8.33 6.41
N LEU A 443 -20.02 7.60 6.22
CA LEU A 443 -20.59 6.70 7.22
C LEU A 443 -19.63 5.56 7.59
N GLY A 444 -18.92 5.00 6.61
CA GLY A 444 -17.89 3.99 6.87
C GLY A 444 -16.73 4.52 7.73
N ASN A 445 -16.29 5.75 7.48
CA ASN A 445 -15.26 6.44 8.27
C ASN A 445 -15.70 6.70 9.72
N VAL A 446 -16.98 7.01 9.94
CA VAL A 446 -17.55 7.23 11.28
C VAL A 446 -17.74 5.91 12.04
N GLU A 447 -18.04 4.79 11.36
CA GLU A 447 -18.18 3.48 12.03
C GLU A 447 -16.86 2.92 12.63
N ILE A 448 -15.67 3.35 12.15
CA ILE A 448 -14.38 2.70 12.51
C ILE A 448 -14.16 2.54 14.03
N PRO A 449 -14.28 3.58 14.89
CA PRO A 449 -14.03 3.44 16.33
C PRO A 449 -15.04 2.53 17.05
N ALA A 450 -16.27 2.42 16.52
CA ALA A 450 -17.32 1.56 17.05
C ALA A 450 -17.15 0.09 16.60
N ILE A 451 -16.56 -0.16 15.44
CA ILE A 451 -16.12 -1.50 15.03
C ILE A 451 -15.11 -2.05 16.06
N TYR A 452 -14.13 -1.25 16.47
CA TYR A 452 -13.17 -1.64 17.51
C TYR A 452 -13.78 -1.69 18.92
N ALA A 453 -14.93 -1.04 19.16
CA ALA A 453 -15.71 -1.20 20.39
C ALA A 453 -16.56 -2.49 20.40
N ASN A 454 -16.56 -3.25 19.30
CA ASN A 454 -17.37 -4.45 19.07
C ASN A 454 -18.89 -4.18 19.04
N ASP A 455 -19.30 -2.96 18.67
CA ASP A 455 -20.72 -2.59 18.53
C ASP A 455 -21.38 -3.32 17.36
N LYS A 456 -22.64 -3.74 17.55
CA LYS A 456 -23.45 -4.41 16.52
C LYS A 456 -23.62 -3.50 15.31
N ARG A 457 -23.52 -4.08 14.11
CA ARG A 457 -23.52 -3.39 12.81
C ARG A 457 -24.64 -2.36 12.69
N ASP A 458 -25.87 -2.76 13.00
CA ASP A 458 -27.04 -1.91 12.78
C ASP A 458 -27.11 -0.76 13.79
N GLN A 459 -26.63 -0.98 15.02
CA GLN A 459 -26.57 0.03 16.08
C GLN A 459 -25.53 1.11 15.78
N ARG A 460 -24.29 0.72 15.43
CA ARG A 460 -23.24 1.69 15.06
C ARG A 460 -23.57 2.42 13.76
N ARG A 461 -24.19 1.75 12.78
CA ARG A 461 -24.60 2.37 11.51
C ARG A 461 -25.70 3.42 11.71
N LEU A 462 -26.69 3.12 12.55
CA LEU A 462 -27.74 4.08 12.93
C LEU A 462 -27.13 5.27 13.68
N ARG A 463 -26.24 5.04 14.66
CA ARG A 463 -25.56 6.11 15.42
C ARG A 463 -24.66 6.98 14.54
N ALA A 464 -23.95 6.38 13.58
CA ALA A 464 -23.13 7.09 12.60
C ALA A 464 -23.97 7.99 11.68
N ALA A 465 -25.09 7.49 11.15
CA ALA A 465 -26.02 8.28 10.36
C ALA A 465 -26.62 9.45 11.17
N GLN A 466 -27.03 9.22 12.42
CA GLN A 466 -27.55 10.26 13.30
C GLN A 466 -26.51 11.35 13.61
N LEU A 467 -25.23 11.00 13.79
CA LEU A 467 -24.16 11.98 13.99
C LEU A 467 -23.85 12.77 12.71
N LEU A 468 -23.85 12.14 11.54
CA LEU A 468 -23.68 12.84 10.25
C LEU A 468 -24.83 13.82 9.99
N ALA A 469 -26.08 13.40 10.20
CA ALA A 469 -27.25 14.28 10.06
C ALA A 469 -27.17 15.50 10.99
N ARG A 470 -26.82 15.30 12.27
CA ARG A 470 -26.63 16.38 13.26
C ARG A 470 -25.56 17.40 12.87
N LEU A 471 -24.54 17.00 12.10
CA LEU A 471 -23.50 17.91 11.60
C LEU A 471 -23.81 18.47 10.18
N GLY A 472 -25.06 18.35 9.71
CA GLY A 472 -25.47 18.85 8.40
C GLY A 472 -24.89 18.08 7.21
N LEU A 473 -24.62 16.78 7.39
CA LEU A 473 -24.12 15.86 6.36
C LEU A 473 -25.17 14.82 5.92
N GLU A 474 -26.46 15.08 6.20
CA GLU A 474 -27.58 14.29 5.70
C GLU A 474 -27.54 14.18 4.17
N GLY A 475 -27.81 12.98 3.64
CA GLY A 475 -27.69 12.64 2.22
C GLY A 475 -26.26 12.45 1.71
N ARG A 476 -25.23 12.63 2.57
CA ARG A 476 -23.81 12.46 2.21
C ARG A 476 -23.15 11.21 2.79
N GLU A 477 -23.91 10.33 3.42
CA GLU A 477 -23.44 9.13 4.14
C GLU A 477 -22.62 8.18 3.25
N ASN A 478 -23.00 8.10 1.97
CA ASN A 478 -22.41 7.20 0.98
C ASN A 478 -21.27 7.85 0.16
N HIS A 479 -21.00 9.15 0.32
CA HIS A 479 -19.93 9.84 -0.40
C HIS A 479 -18.56 9.46 0.18
N LYS A 480 -17.55 9.26 -0.66
CA LYS A 480 -16.14 9.08 -0.25
C LYS A 480 -15.49 10.44 0.09
N PRO A 481 -14.41 10.51 0.88
CA PRO A 481 -13.74 11.77 1.22
C PRO A 481 -13.42 12.68 0.03
N GLY A 482 -12.93 12.12 -1.09
CA GLY A 482 -12.65 12.87 -2.33
C GLY A 482 -13.88 13.46 -3.05
N GLN A 483 -15.09 13.20 -2.56
CA GLN A 483 -16.36 13.74 -3.06
C GLN A 483 -16.98 14.78 -2.09
N LEU A 484 -16.27 15.11 -1.00
CA LEU A 484 -16.70 16.03 0.06
C LEU A 484 -15.80 17.27 0.09
N SER A 485 -16.36 18.45 0.38
CA SER A 485 -15.54 19.65 0.62
C SER A 485 -14.69 19.50 1.90
N GLY A 486 -13.64 20.30 2.06
CA GLY A 486 -12.78 20.26 3.25
C GLY A 486 -13.58 20.41 4.57
N GLY A 487 -14.51 21.37 4.61
CA GLY A 487 -15.41 21.55 5.76
C GLY A 487 -16.31 20.35 6.03
N GLN A 488 -16.78 19.67 4.98
CA GLN A 488 -17.56 18.43 5.12
C GLN A 488 -16.68 17.28 5.61
N GLN A 489 -15.44 17.14 5.12
CA GLN A 489 -14.47 16.14 5.60
C GLN A 489 -14.12 16.36 7.08
N GLN A 490 -13.94 17.62 7.52
CA GLN A 490 -13.72 17.91 8.93
C GLN A 490 -14.96 17.58 9.79
N ARG A 491 -16.17 17.85 9.31
CA ARG A 491 -17.40 17.40 9.99
C ARG A 491 -17.53 15.87 10.06
N VAL A 492 -17.07 15.11 9.05
CA VAL A 492 -16.95 13.64 9.15
C VAL A 492 -15.94 13.23 10.22
N SER A 493 -14.81 13.95 10.34
CA SER A 493 -13.81 13.74 11.40
C SER A 493 -14.41 13.96 12.80
N ILE A 494 -15.24 14.99 12.98
CA ILE A 494 -15.97 15.28 14.22
C ILE A 494 -17.05 14.21 14.51
N ALA A 495 -17.81 13.76 13.51
CA ALA A 495 -18.75 12.64 13.71
C ALA A 495 -18.03 11.36 14.17
N ARG A 496 -16.83 11.10 13.63
CA ARG A 496 -15.98 9.96 14.02
C ARG A 496 -15.42 10.11 15.44
N SER A 497 -15.07 11.31 15.90
CA SER A 497 -14.58 11.50 17.28
C SER A 497 -15.67 11.30 18.34
N LEU A 498 -16.94 11.51 17.98
CA LEU A 498 -18.11 11.40 18.87
C LEU A 498 -18.79 10.02 18.89
N ILE A 499 -18.45 9.11 17.97
CA ILE A 499 -19.22 7.86 17.76
C ILE A 499 -19.27 6.95 18.99
N ASN A 500 -18.24 6.92 19.83
CA ASN A 500 -18.22 6.08 21.04
C ASN A 500 -18.79 6.84 22.26
N GLY A 501 -18.46 8.12 22.40
CA GLY A 501 -18.90 9.00 23.50
C GLY A 501 -18.12 10.31 23.52
N GLY A 502 -16.78 10.21 23.47
CA GLY A 502 -15.89 11.37 23.26
C GLY A 502 -15.96 12.41 24.37
N GLU A 503 -15.82 11.99 25.63
CA GLU A 503 -15.83 12.88 26.81
C GLU A 503 -14.69 13.91 26.77
N ILE A 504 -13.57 13.54 26.13
CA ILE A 504 -12.43 14.40 25.78
C ILE A 504 -12.35 14.47 24.25
N ILE A 505 -12.29 15.68 23.71
CA ILE A 505 -12.09 15.94 22.28
C ILE A 505 -10.77 16.70 22.11
N LEU A 506 -9.78 16.06 21.49
CA LEU A 506 -8.49 16.65 21.16
C LEU A 506 -8.48 17.04 19.68
N ALA A 507 -8.25 18.33 19.38
CA ALA A 507 -8.33 18.87 18.03
C ALA A 507 -7.02 19.56 17.59
N ASP A 508 -6.28 18.93 16.67
CA ASP A 508 -5.06 19.50 16.10
C ASP A 508 -5.40 20.38 14.89
N GLU A 509 -5.14 21.68 15.00
CA GLU A 509 -5.41 22.73 13.99
C GLU A 509 -6.73 22.53 13.22
N PRO A 510 -7.90 22.47 13.90
CA PRO A 510 -9.16 22.03 13.31
C PRO A 510 -9.66 22.90 12.15
N THR A 511 -9.14 24.12 11.99
CA THR A 511 -9.46 25.07 10.92
C THR A 511 -8.34 25.26 9.89
N GLY A 512 -7.14 24.71 10.10
CA GLY A 512 -5.94 25.03 9.31
C GLY A 512 -6.00 24.65 7.82
N ALA A 513 -6.93 23.76 7.44
CA ALA A 513 -7.17 23.31 6.08
C ALA A 513 -8.52 23.78 5.49
N LEU A 514 -9.15 24.80 6.09
CA LEU A 514 -10.51 25.27 5.76
C LEU A 514 -10.53 26.71 5.26
N ASP A 515 -11.55 27.04 4.46
CA ASP A 515 -11.92 28.44 4.21
C ASP A 515 -12.52 29.09 5.47
N SER A 516 -12.51 30.43 5.53
CA SER A 516 -12.92 31.17 6.73
C SER A 516 -14.37 30.91 7.17
N LYS A 517 -15.28 30.55 6.25
CA LYS A 517 -16.67 30.23 6.60
C LYS A 517 -16.79 28.81 7.16
N SER A 518 -16.23 27.81 6.46
CA SER A 518 -16.16 26.43 6.97
C SER A 518 -15.44 26.36 8.32
N GLY A 519 -14.42 27.18 8.54
CA GLY A 519 -13.71 27.29 9.81
C GLY A 519 -14.60 27.80 10.96
N GLN A 520 -15.39 28.85 10.73
CA GLN A 520 -16.36 29.35 11.71
C GLN A 520 -17.44 28.31 12.03
N GLU A 521 -17.95 27.60 11.03
CA GLU A 521 -18.93 26.51 11.23
C GLU A 521 -18.35 25.38 12.10
N VAL A 522 -17.08 25.01 11.91
CA VAL A 522 -16.38 24.00 12.72
C VAL A 522 -16.15 24.47 14.16
N LEU A 523 -15.77 25.73 14.38
CA LEU A 523 -15.60 26.28 15.74
C LEU A 523 -16.93 26.39 16.49
N ALA A 524 -18.02 26.75 15.80
CA ALA A 524 -19.36 26.76 16.38
C ALA A 524 -19.78 25.36 16.88
N ILE A 525 -19.51 24.31 16.10
CA ILE A 525 -19.76 22.91 16.49
C ILE A 525 -18.93 22.51 17.72
N LEU A 526 -17.65 22.90 17.79
CA LEU A 526 -16.80 22.60 18.96
C LEU A 526 -17.31 23.32 20.24
N SER A 527 -17.77 24.56 20.12
CA SER A 527 -18.40 25.29 21.23
C SER A 527 -19.75 24.68 21.64
N GLU A 528 -20.57 24.22 20.70
CA GLU A 528 -21.84 23.52 20.97
C GLU A 528 -21.61 22.18 21.71
N LEU A 529 -20.54 21.45 21.36
CA LEU A 529 -20.12 20.24 22.07
C LEU A 529 -19.62 20.57 23.48
N ASN A 530 -18.85 21.64 23.66
CA ASN A 530 -18.45 22.06 25.00
C ASN A 530 -19.63 22.46 25.89
N GLN A 531 -20.63 23.18 25.34
CA GLN A 531 -21.87 23.51 26.05
C GLN A 531 -22.70 22.27 26.46
N ARG A 532 -22.47 21.11 25.83
CA ARG A 532 -23.06 19.82 26.22
C ARG A 532 -22.23 19.04 27.25
N GLY A 533 -21.14 19.63 27.77
CA GLY A 533 -20.27 19.02 28.78
C GLY A 533 -19.09 18.23 28.25
N HIS A 534 -18.83 18.24 26.93
CA HIS A 534 -17.59 17.66 26.39
C HIS A 534 -16.39 18.53 26.75
N THR A 535 -15.29 17.92 27.17
CA THR A 535 -14.01 18.62 27.36
C THR A 535 -13.35 18.78 26.00
N VAL A 536 -12.95 19.99 25.61
CA VAL A 536 -12.44 20.25 24.26
C VAL A 536 -11.09 20.97 24.35
N VAL A 537 -10.04 20.35 23.81
CA VAL A 537 -8.69 20.92 23.76
C VAL A 537 -8.32 21.18 22.30
N ILE A 538 -8.20 22.47 21.95
CA ILE A 538 -7.82 22.94 20.62
C ILE A 538 -6.34 23.28 20.60
N VAL A 539 -5.57 22.60 19.75
CA VAL A 539 -4.17 22.94 19.46
C VAL A 539 -4.16 23.83 18.22
N THR A 540 -3.54 25.01 18.30
CA THR A 540 -3.52 25.96 17.17
C THR A 540 -2.32 26.90 17.23
N HIS A 541 -1.93 27.49 16.09
CA HIS A 541 -1.01 28.63 16.04
C HIS A 541 -1.74 29.97 15.77
N ASP A 542 -3.03 29.95 15.43
CA ASP A 542 -3.83 31.16 15.20
C ASP A 542 -4.51 31.63 16.49
N MET A 543 -4.12 32.83 16.96
CA MET A 543 -4.73 33.52 18.10
C MET A 543 -6.23 33.76 17.91
N LYS A 544 -6.73 33.97 16.68
CA LYS A 544 -8.17 34.16 16.42
C LYS A 544 -8.96 32.89 16.73
N VAL A 545 -8.37 31.72 16.48
CA VAL A 545 -8.95 30.43 16.87
C VAL A 545 -8.88 30.27 18.38
N ALA A 546 -7.73 30.57 19.00
CA ALA A 546 -7.54 30.45 20.45
C ALA A 546 -8.49 31.36 21.27
N GLN A 547 -8.83 32.54 20.75
CA GLN A 547 -9.79 33.47 21.36
C GLN A 547 -11.23 32.93 21.48
N HIS A 548 -11.57 31.82 20.81
CA HIS A 548 -12.85 31.14 21.00
C HIS A 548 -12.87 30.22 22.23
N ALA A 549 -11.71 29.97 22.86
CA ALA A 549 -11.60 29.15 24.07
C ALA A 549 -11.77 29.96 25.37
N GLN A 550 -12.15 29.27 26.44
CA GLN A 550 -12.35 29.87 27.78
C GLN A 550 -10.99 30.15 28.45
N ARG A 551 -9.99 29.32 28.16
CA ARG A 551 -8.62 29.39 28.66
C ARG A 551 -7.63 29.20 27.52
N ILE A 552 -6.56 29.98 27.52
CA ILE A 552 -5.47 29.91 26.56
C ILE A 552 -4.17 29.60 27.31
N ILE A 553 -3.45 28.58 26.85
CA ILE A 553 -2.16 28.14 27.38
C ILE A 553 -1.12 28.34 26.29
N GLU A 554 -0.02 29.03 26.60
CA GLU A 554 1.06 29.30 25.67
C GLU A 554 2.28 28.43 25.97
N LEU A 555 2.72 27.68 24.95
CA LEU A 555 3.74 26.65 25.03
C LEU A 555 4.90 26.97 24.08
N GLN A 556 6.05 27.31 24.67
CA GLN A 556 7.28 27.67 23.96
C GLN A 556 8.42 26.71 24.34
N ASP A 557 9.19 26.26 23.36
CA ASP A 557 10.44 25.50 23.51
C ASP A 557 10.37 24.31 24.50
N GLY A 558 9.20 23.66 24.58
CA GLY A 558 8.92 22.52 25.43
C GLY A 558 8.40 22.82 26.84
N GLU A 559 8.09 24.09 27.16
CA GLU A 559 7.65 24.57 28.48
C GLU A 559 6.35 25.39 28.35
N VAL A 560 5.53 25.45 29.42
CA VAL A 560 4.36 26.36 29.51
C VAL A 560 4.85 27.71 30.03
N ILE A 561 4.75 28.76 29.20
CA ILE A 561 5.22 30.11 29.55
C ILE A 561 4.09 31.04 30.03
N ALA A 562 2.85 30.76 29.65
CA ALA A 562 1.68 31.48 30.14
C ALA A 562 0.44 30.58 30.19
N ASP A 563 -0.44 30.81 31.16
CA ASP A 563 -1.77 30.23 31.27
C ASP A 563 -2.73 31.35 31.67
N SER A 564 -3.77 31.59 30.87
CA SER A 564 -4.74 32.67 31.15
C SER A 564 -5.66 32.37 32.32
N GLY A 565 -5.62 31.14 32.86
CA GLY A 565 -6.56 30.65 33.86
C GLY A 565 -7.96 30.40 33.30
N CYS A 566 -8.80 29.73 34.09
CA CYS A 566 -10.19 29.45 33.74
C CYS A 566 -11.05 30.71 33.88
N LYS A 567 -11.58 31.23 32.76
CA LYS A 567 -12.65 32.24 32.76
C LYS A 567 -14.00 31.56 33.02
N SER A 568 -14.34 31.41 34.31
CA SER A 568 -15.53 30.68 34.78
C SER A 568 -16.84 31.03 34.04
N PRO A 569 -17.44 30.10 33.28
CA PRO A 569 -18.84 30.14 32.89
C PRO A 569 -19.67 29.48 33.99
N ALA A 570 -20.57 30.23 34.64
CA ALA A 570 -21.47 29.66 35.63
C ALA A 570 -22.60 28.87 34.96
N LEU A 571 -22.45 27.54 34.86
CA LEU A 571 -23.51 26.62 34.42
C LEU A 571 -23.68 25.45 35.40
N PRO A 572 -24.91 24.96 35.65
CA PRO A 572 -25.15 23.83 36.56
C PRO A 572 -24.61 22.51 36.01
N MET A 573 -24.15 21.62 36.89
CA MET A 573 -23.68 20.28 36.53
C MET A 573 -24.83 19.38 36.05
N ALA A 574 -25.12 19.39 34.75
CA ALA A 574 -25.78 18.27 34.09
C ALA A 574 -24.79 17.10 34.02
N GLN A 575 -25.13 15.96 34.63
CA GLN A 575 -24.30 14.75 34.51
C GLN A 575 -24.29 14.27 33.05
N PRO A 576 -23.13 13.88 32.48
CA PRO A 576 -23.11 13.23 31.18
C PRO A 576 -23.94 11.94 31.27
N THR A 577 -25.02 11.87 30.51
CA THR A 577 -25.96 10.75 30.58
C THR A 577 -25.37 9.52 29.90
N ALA A 578 -24.61 8.74 30.67
CA ALA A 578 -24.15 7.42 30.27
C ALA A 578 -25.35 6.57 29.84
N VAL A 579 -25.48 6.33 28.53
CA VAL A 579 -26.66 5.69 27.90
C VAL A 579 -26.64 4.18 28.15
N ARG A 580 -26.85 3.80 29.43
CA ARG A 580 -27.09 2.43 29.87
C ARG A 580 -28.49 1.98 29.46
N VAL A 581 -28.66 1.60 28.20
CA VAL A 581 -29.83 0.83 27.77
C VAL A 581 -29.80 -0.52 28.49
N ARG A 582 -30.66 -0.67 29.52
CA ARG A 582 -30.96 -1.98 30.11
C ARG A 582 -31.52 -2.89 29.02
N GLN A 583 -30.98 -4.11 28.91
CA GLN A 583 -31.54 -5.13 28.02
C GLN A 583 -32.87 -5.67 28.58
N GLY A 584 -33.98 -5.03 28.20
CA GLY A 584 -35.33 -5.50 28.50
C GLY A 584 -35.77 -6.62 27.56
N TYR A 585 -35.25 -7.84 27.77
CA TYR A 585 -35.41 -9.00 26.87
C TYR A 585 -36.84 -9.57 26.75
N TRP A 586 -37.86 -8.86 27.24
CA TRP A 586 -39.25 -9.33 27.36
C TRP A 586 -40.32 -8.36 26.86
N GLN A 587 -39.98 -7.12 26.46
CA GLN A 587 -40.98 -6.14 26.00
C GLN A 587 -41.26 -6.22 24.48
N SER A 588 -40.30 -6.65 23.67
CA SER A 588 -40.44 -6.82 22.21
C SER A 588 -41.40 -7.92 21.76
N LEU A 589 -41.97 -8.69 22.69
CA LEU A 589 -42.98 -9.73 22.44
C LEU A 589 -44.42 -9.22 22.61
N LEU A 590 -44.65 -8.12 23.34
CA LEU A 590 -46.01 -7.60 23.58
C LEU A 590 -46.39 -6.51 22.57
N ASP A 591 -45.47 -5.62 22.19
CA ASP A 591 -45.75 -4.56 21.23
C ASP A 591 -46.02 -5.09 19.79
N ARG A 592 -45.60 -6.33 19.48
CA ARG A 592 -45.95 -7.04 18.24
C ARG A 592 -47.38 -7.64 18.22
N THR A 593 -48.16 -7.46 19.28
CA THR A 593 -49.57 -7.94 19.35
C THR A 593 -50.60 -6.82 19.40
N ARG A 594 -50.21 -5.56 19.11
CA ARG A 594 -51.11 -4.40 19.17
C ARG A 594 -51.29 -3.57 17.89
N GLU A 595 -50.43 -3.76 16.88
CA GLU A 595 -50.61 -3.13 15.56
C GLU A 595 -51.31 -4.05 14.52
N SER A 596 -51.65 -5.28 14.88
CA SER A 596 -52.34 -6.25 14.01
C SER A 596 -53.87 -6.27 14.16
N LEU A 597 -54.47 -5.21 14.70
CA LEU A 597 -55.92 -5.12 14.98
C LEU A 597 -56.60 -3.81 14.54
N GLN A 598 -55.91 -2.95 13.79
CA GLN A 598 -56.50 -1.75 13.18
C GLN A 598 -55.97 -1.51 11.76
N ASN A 599 -56.47 -2.33 10.82
CA ASN A 599 -56.91 -1.98 9.46
C ASN A 599 -57.17 -3.27 8.66
N GLY A 600 -58.44 -3.62 8.46
CA GLY A 600 -58.83 -4.90 7.85
C GLY A 600 -60.31 -4.98 7.45
N SER A 601 -60.71 -4.16 6.49
CA SER A 601 -62.00 -4.13 5.77
C SER A 601 -62.01 -2.89 4.85
N GLU A 602 -62.52 -2.88 3.62
CA GLU A 602 -63.00 -3.95 2.71
C GLU A 602 -61.92 -4.30 1.63
N GLY A 603 -62.06 -5.20 0.65
CA GLY A 603 -63.11 -6.18 0.26
C GLY A 603 -62.77 -6.76 -1.14
N ASP A 604 -63.00 -8.05 -1.38
CA ASP A 604 -62.57 -8.76 -2.60
C ASP A 604 -63.42 -8.48 -3.86
N GLU A 605 -62.85 -8.65 -5.06
CA GLU A 605 -63.32 -9.62 -6.09
C GLU A 605 -62.51 -9.61 -7.42
N CYS A 606 -62.66 -10.67 -8.22
CA CYS A 606 -62.06 -10.93 -9.56
C CYS A 606 -62.79 -12.13 -10.23
N PRO A 607 -62.70 -12.38 -11.56
CA PRO A 607 -62.16 -11.60 -12.70
C PRO A 607 -63.34 -11.33 -13.73
N PRO A 608 -63.42 -11.75 -15.03
CA PRO A 608 -62.46 -12.01 -16.12
C PRO A 608 -62.82 -11.48 -17.55
N SER A 609 -61.82 -11.54 -18.44
CA SER A 609 -61.89 -11.84 -19.91
C SER A 609 -62.25 -10.79 -21.00
N ALA A 610 -61.55 -10.94 -22.14
CA ALA A 610 -61.81 -10.50 -23.53
C ALA A 610 -62.07 -8.99 -23.84
N HIS A 611 -61.25 -8.31 -24.66
CA HIS A 611 -61.24 -8.50 -26.14
C HIS A 611 -60.03 -7.86 -26.86
N ARG A 612 -59.79 -8.30 -28.11
CA ARG A 612 -59.01 -7.65 -29.21
C ARG A 612 -59.99 -6.93 -30.18
N PRO A 613 -59.60 -5.92 -31.00
CA PRO A 613 -58.51 -5.88 -32.01
C PRO A 613 -57.51 -4.70 -31.83
N ASP A 614 -56.32 -4.59 -32.42
CA ASP A 614 -55.81 -4.74 -33.81
C ASP A 614 -56.28 -3.65 -34.81
N HIS A 615 -55.37 -2.77 -35.26
CA HIS A 615 -55.41 -2.17 -36.60
C HIS A 615 -54.09 -1.51 -37.06
N ASP A 616 -54.04 -1.22 -38.36
CA ASP A 616 -52.85 -1.00 -39.21
C ASP A 616 -52.30 0.45 -39.18
N ARG A 617 -51.05 0.80 -39.54
CA ARG A 617 -50.10 0.36 -40.60
C ARG A 617 -50.40 0.91 -42.02
N HIS A 618 -49.80 2.04 -42.41
CA HIS A 618 -49.56 2.50 -43.79
C HIS A 618 -48.61 3.73 -43.77
N HIS A 619 -47.95 4.20 -44.85
CA HIS A 619 -47.13 3.58 -45.93
C HIS A 619 -46.42 4.74 -46.71
N PHE A 620 -45.55 4.44 -47.70
CA PHE A 620 -44.81 5.39 -48.59
C PHE A 620 -43.67 6.22 -47.93
N ARG A 621 -42.40 6.33 -48.41
CA ARG A 621 -41.57 5.82 -49.55
C ARG A 621 -41.31 6.79 -50.74
N HIS A 622 -40.02 7.06 -51.00
CA HIS A 622 -39.40 7.82 -52.14
C HIS A 622 -39.52 9.38 -52.10
N ARG A 623 -38.70 10.20 -52.79
CA ARG A 623 -37.65 9.98 -53.84
C ARG A 623 -36.47 11.01 -53.80
N CYS A 624 -35.54 10.89 -54.76
CA CYS A 624 -34.18 11.44 -54.85
C CYS A 624 -33.99 12.93 -55.24
N GLY A 625 -32.77 13.44 -54.95
CA GLY A 625 -31.96 14.32 -55.83
C GLY A 625 -31.86 15.81 -55.43
N SER A 626 -30.90 16.63 -55.90
CA SER A 626 -29.49 16.40 -56.35
C SER A 626 -28.90 17.72 -56.92
N ASN A 627 -27.64 18.06 -56.55
CA ASN A 627 -26.79 19.11 -57.15
C ASN A 627 -27.23 20.60 -57.01
N GLY A 628 -26.22 21.48 -56.87
CA GLY A 628 -26.37 22.94 -56.89
C GLY A 628 -25.10 23.64 -56.36
N SER A 629 -24.24 24.14 -57.26
CA SER A 629 -22.94 24.73 -56.90
C SER A 629 -22.75 26.15 -57.47
N ARG A 630 -21.68 26.83 -57.01
CA ARG A 630 -21.15 28.16 -57.44
C ARG A 630 -21.83 29.43 -56.85
N SER A 631 -21.17 30.60 -56.82
CA SER A 631 -19.74 30.94 -56.59
C SER A 631 -19.49 32.47 -56.51
N GLY A 632 -18.75 32.94 -55.50
CA GLY A 632 -18.06 34.26 -55.52
C GLY A 632 -18.94 35.52 -55.34
N ARG A 633 -18.36 36.73 -55.28
CA ARG A 633 -16.94 37.14 -55.28
C ARG A 633 -16.78 38.60 -54.77
N ARG A 634 -15.53 39.04 -54.51
CA ARG A 634 -15.06 40.42 -54.14
C ARG A 634 -15.36 40.85 -52.69
N SER A 635 -14.65 41.80 -52.06
CA SER A 635 -13.22 42.25 -51.99
C SER A 635 -13.18 43.45 -51.01
N GLN A 636 -12.11 43.83 -50.30
CA GLN A 636 -10.86 44.43 -50.83
C GLN A 636 -9.84 44.73 -49.69
N THR A 637 -8.54 44.62 -49.97
CA THR A 637 -7.36 45.44 -49.48
C THR A 637 -7.21 45.86 -48.00
N ALA A 638 -6.02 45.87 -47.36
CA ALA A 638 -4.64 45.42 -47.63
C ALA A 638 -3.91 45.31 -46.25
N HIS A 639 -2.62 45.53 -45.89
CA HIS A 639 -1.23 45.75 -46.40
C HIS A 639 -0.32 45.61 -45.11
N ALA A 640 1.01 45.49 -45.02
CA ALA A 640 2.21 45.16 -45.82
C ALA A 640 3.39 44.92 -44.81
N GLY A 641 4.58 44.39 -45.11
CA GLY A 641 5.10 43.73 -46.30
C GLY A 641 6.64 43.54 -46.30
N GLN A 642 7.10 42.34 -46.69
CA GLN A 642 8.35 42.04 -47.43
C GLN A 642 9.78 42.03 -46.81
N HIS A 643 10.47 40.89 -47.05
CA HIS A 643 11.92 40.73 -47.36
C HIS A 643 12.96 41.03 -46.23
N GLN A 644 14.24 40.61 -46.32
CA GLN A 644 15.03 40.05 -47.44
C GLN A 644 16.03 38.95 -47.01
N ARG A 645 16.88 38.46 -47.93
CA ARG A 645 17.91 37.41 -47.72
C ARG A 645 19.28 38.02 -47.41
N SER A 646 20.13 37.30 -46.67
CA SER A 646 21.57 37.19 -46.99
C SER A 646 22.18 35.90 -46.38
N ARG A 647 23.32 35.47 -46.93
CA ARG A 647 24.23 34.48 -46.34
C ARG A 647 25.49 35.23 -45.91
N HIS A 648 26.19 34.78 -44.87
CA HIS A 648 27.66 34.70 -44.92
C HIS A 648 28.19 33.66 -43.93
N GLN A 649 29.22 32.92 -44.33
CA GLN A 649 30.04 32.12 -43.43
C GLN A 649 31.22 32.98 -42.94
N CYS A 650 31.67 32.76 -41.71
CA CYS A 650 33.10 32.80 -41.40
C CYS A 650 33.43 31.87 -40.23
N ARG A 651 34.67 31.37 -40.20
CA ARG A 651 35.22 30.55 -39.10
C ARG A 651 35.84 31.47 -38.04
N GLN A 652 35.97 31.03 -36.79
CA GLN A 652 37.29 30.73 -36.16
C GLN A 652 37.20 30.20 -34.70
N HIS A 653 38.21 29.40 -34.35
CA HIS A 653 38.78 29.00 -33.05
C HIS A 653 37.96 28.97 -31.72
N LEU A 654 37.79 27.72 -31.23
CA LEU A 654 38.30 27.17 -29.94
C LEU A 654 39.14 28.10 -29.03
N PRO A 655 39.07 27.97 -27.68
CA PRO A 655 39.50 26.73 -26.99
C PRO A 655 38.65 26.23 -25.80
N ARG A 656 39.09 25.09 -25.25
CA ARG A 656 38.56 24.40 -24.06
C ARG A 656 38.95 25.12 -22.75
N PRO A 657 38.30 24.75 -21.63
CA PRO A 657 39.04 24.35 -20.43
C PRO A 657 38.92 22.84 -20.12
N ARG A 658 39.77 22.39 -19.20
CA ARG A 658 39.81 21.06 -18.57
C ARG A 658 39.92 21.28 -17.06
N PHE A 659 39.95 20.19 -16.27
CA PHE A 659 39.93 20.16 -14.80
C PHE A 659 38.54 20.48 -14.20
N LEU A 660 38.12 19.83 -13.10
CA LEU A 660 38.74 18.70 -12.38
C LEU A 660 38.04 17.37 -12.74
#